data_AF-A0A7X7YXA2-F1
#
_entry.id   AF-A0A7X7YXA2-F1
#
_cell.length_a   1.000
_cell.length_b   1.000
_cell.length_c   1.000
_cell.angle_alpha   90.00
_cell.angle_beta   90.00
_cell.angle_gamma   90.00
#
_symmetry.space_group_name_H-M   'P 1'
#
loop_
_entity.id
_entity.type
_entity.pdbx_description
1 polymer ?
#
loop_
_entity_poly.entity_id
_entity_poly.type
_entity_poly.pdbx_seq_one_letter_code
_entity_poly.pdbx_strand_id
1 'polypeptide(L)'
;MKYRALASVIILGLCATAMASDMALYVGAPNVDGWYSVAGVTKDAATIVDMTGHLFKDVQRFGDSDFAAFGEWVDKNTDDGELDIIWLNGCVPSVLYQFPNVNPDGSRAEKWLDGGNMIINVGDWFAYCSYEGGSRKADNGSAGAANILDLSAGIITSADNTTLTVTADGHKYLPSLPATVITYRPVAPSAVVAPWEVAAVFAQNAAGTQADPIVIHNTVTNGYVAFINQSAGGGPPGWLADRGLTCAEFIINWVNTVIGLSNPSLAADPIPADGAVDVPQDAALAWTPGDYAVTHDVYFGASFADVNAASRANPMGVLVSQGQAAADFDPDGLLEFGQTYYWRVDEVNGAPDNTIFKGQTWSFTAEPFSYPIQGVTATASSQSRPDTPPQNTVNGSGLNAEDQHSTELAQMWMSGNTKPHWIQYQFDKVYKLDQLWVWNANQIVEAFVGFGAKDVTIEYSTDGAAWETLEGPHEFAKAPGSPTYTANTVVDFGGVSAKFVKLTINNNWGGIAQQVSLSEVRFFYVPVQAREPQPANAATDVALTASMTWRPGREATSHKVFFGTDGDAVAAGTAAASTVTARTYTPASMTFGTKYFWRVDEVGDAGTYEGDVWSFTALEFAPIEDFEGYTDDEGSRLYEYWLDGIADAAFGGSTVG
;
A
#
# COMPACT_ATOMS: atom_id res chain seq x y z
N MET A 1 -37.36 36.61 49.50
CA MET A 1 -36.45 35.62 50.10
C MET A 1 -36.88 34.26 49.59
N LYS A 2 -36.36 33.74 48.47
CA LYS A 2 -35.08 33.03 48.28
C LYS A 2 -34.90 31.79 49.18
N TYR A 3 -35.18 30.61 48.64
CA TYR A 3 -34.50 29.31 48.85
C TYR A 3 -34.87 28.44 47.61
N ARG A 4 -34.09 28.42 46.52
CA ARG A 4 -32.92 27.56 46.22
C ARG A 4 -33.13 26.08 46.54
N ALA A 5 -33.57 25.31 45.53
CA ALA A 5 -33.34 23.87 45.44
C ALA A 5 -32.40 23.64 44.24
N LEU A 6 -31.25 23.03 44.53
CA LEU A 6 -30.32 22.49 43.54
C LEU A 6 -31.02 21.33 42.81
N ALA A 7 -31.04 21.37 41.48
CA ALA A 7 -31.17 20.19 40.65
C ALA A 7 -29.86 20.05 39.88
N SER A 8 -29.03 19.10 40.32
CA SER A 8 -27.86 18.65 39.58
C SER A 8 -28.35 17.92 38.33
N VAL A 9 -28.23 18.53 37.16
CA VAL A 9 -28.35 17.83 35.89
C VAL A 9 -26.96 17.30 35.57
N ILE A 10 -26.77 16.00 35.80
CA ILE A 10 -25.67 15.25 35.23
C ILE A 10 -25.98 15.15 33.73
N ILE A 11 -25.36 16.01 32.93
CA ILE A 11 -25.29 15.82 31.48
C ILE A 11 -24.16 14.80 31.27
N LEU A 12 -24.52 13.53 31.20
CA LEU A 12 -23.66 12.53 30.56
C LEU A 12 -23.63 12.91 29.08
N GLY A 13 -22.58 13.64 28.69
CA GLY A 13 -22.20 13.74 27.28
C GLY A 13 -21.69 12.37 26.87
N LEU A 14 -22.58 11.54 26.34
CA LEU A 14 -22.18 10.39 25.53
C LEU A 14 -21.42 10.96 24.33
N CYS A 15 -20.09 10.86 24.40
CA CYS A 15 -19.26 10.91 23.23
C CYS A 15 -19.66 9.69 22.40
N ALA A 16 -20.46 9.88 21.36
CA ALA A 16 -20.54 8.91 20.29
C ALA A 16 -19.14 8.85 19.68
N THR A 17 -18.46 7.73 19.89
CA THR A 17 -17.22 7.41 19.20
C THR A 17 -17.50 7.41 17.70
N ALA A 18 -16.57 7.98 16.92
CA ALA A 18 -16.63 7.96 15.48
C ALA A 18 -16.57 6.50 15.01
N MET A 19 -17.63 6.04 14.36
CA MET A 19 -17.86 4.64 13.99
C MET A 19 -17.01 4.31 12.76
N ALA A 20 -16.07 3.38 12.88
CA ALA A 20 -15.22 2.93 11.78
C ALA A 20 -15.02 1.42 11.91
N SER A 21 -15.75 0.67 11.07
CA SER A 21 -15.81 -0.79 11.05
C SER A 21 -14.46 -1.49 11.21
N ASP A 22 -14.47 -2.64 11.86
CA ASP A 22 -13.35 -3.56 12.02
C ASP A 22 -13.57 -4.86 11.20
N MET A 23 -12.49 -5.55 10.83
CA MET A 23 -12.55 -6.80 10.07
C MET A 23 -11.63 -7.89 10.65
N ALA A 24 -12.14 -9.13 10.71
CA ALA A 24 -11.36 -10.31 11.04
C ALA A 24 -11.40 -11.35 9.90
N LEU A 25 -10.24 -11.85 9.50
CA LEU A 25 -10.11 -12.96 8.56
C LEU A 25 -9.69 -14.23 9.28
N TYR A 26 -10.51 -15.26 9.24
CA TYR A 26 -10.11 -16.58 9.70
C TYR A 26 -9.36 -17.35 8.61
N VAL A 27 -8.06 -17.55 8.83
CA VAL A 27 -7.11 -18.19 7.91
C VAL A 27 -6.58 -19.52 8.47
N GLY A 28 -7.33 -20.14 9.39
CA GLY A 28 -7.02 -21.47 9.94
C GLY A 28 -7.02 -22.58 8.90
N ALA A 29 -6.75 -23.82 9.31
CA ALA A 29 -6.61 -24.94 8.38
C ALA A 29 -7.90 -25.11 7.54
N PRO A 30 -7.83 -24.93 6.21
CA PRO A 30 -8.98 -25.18 5.36
C PRO A 30 -9.25 -26.68 5.27
N ASN A 31 -10.33 -27.02 4.58
CA ASN A 31 -10.63 -28.38 4.14
C ASN A 31 -9.38 -29.11 3.62
N VAL A 32 -9.02 -30.23 4.27
CA VAL A 32 -7.89 -31.10 3.86
C VAL A 32 -8.27 -32.13 2.79
N ASP A 33 -9.54 -32.17 2.39
CA ASP A 33 -10.04 -32.97 1.27
C ASP A 33 -9.62 -32.38 -0.09
N GLY A 34 -8.98 -31.20 -0.09
CA GLY A 34 -8.10 -30.72 -1.16
C GLY A 34 -8.67 -29.60 -2.04
N TRP A 35 -9.74 -28.93 -1.62
CA TRP A 35 -10.52 -28.05 -2.52
C TRP A 35 -10.28 -26.56 -2.28
N TYR A 36 -9.83 -26.17 -1.09
CA TYR A 36 -9.33 -24.83 -0.78
C TYR A 36 -7.94 -24.97 -0.16
N SER A 37 -6.89 -24.72 -0.94
CA SER A 37 -5.53 -24.89 -0.44
C SER A 37 -5.17 -23.79 0.57
N VAL A 38 -4.27 -24.10 1.50
CA VAL A 38 -3.69 -23.12 2.43
C VAL A 38 -3.13 -21.92 1.66
N ALA A 39 -2.37 -22.17 0.60
CA ALA A 39 -1.83 -21.12 -0.26
C ALA A 39 -2.93 -20.25 -0.90
N GLY A 40 -4.06 -20.87 -1.29
CA GLY A 40 -5.24 -20.17 -1.78
C GLY A 40 -5.85 -19.27 -0.71
N VAL A 41 -6.09 -19.78 0.50
CA VAL A 41 -6.66 -18.99 1.61
C VAL A 41 -5.74 -17.82 1.95
N THR A 42 -4.43 -18.06 2.05
CA THR A 42 -3.45 -17.02 2.32
C THR A 42 -3.42 -15.96 1.22
N LYS A 43 -3.49 -16.36 -0.07
CA LYS A 43 -3.56 -15.43 -1.20
C LYS A 43 -4.86 -14.62 -1.17
N ASP A 44 -6.00 -15.29 -0.98
CA ASP A 44 -7.32 -14.66 -1.00
C ASP A 44 -7.42 -13.64 0.16
N ALA A 45 -6.99 -14.01 1.38
CA ALA A 45 -6.92 -13.11 2.53
C ALA A 45 -5.92 -11.95 2.33
N ALA A 46 -4.79 -12.18 1.68
CA ALA A 46 -3.85 -11.11 1.35
C ALA A 46 -4.46 -10.10 0.38
N THR A 47 -5.15 -10.59 -0.65
CA THR A 47 -5.83 -9.76 -1.66
C THR A 47 -6.92 -8.90 -1.04
N ILE A 48 -7.75 -9.48 -0.15
CA ILE A 48 -8.81 -8.73 0.56
C ILE A 48 -8.19 -7.61 1.39
N VAL A 49 -7.17 -7.89 2.20
CA VAL A 49 -6.54 -6.86 3.05
C VAL A 49 -5.88 -5.76 2.21
N ASP A 50 -5.19 -6.12 1.13
CA ASP A 50 -4.53 -5.15 0.24
C ASP A 50 -5.54 -4.19 -0.39
N MET A 51 -6.67 -4.72 -0.86
CA MET A 51 -7.68 -3.94 -1.57
C MET A 51 -8.67 -3.21 -0.67
N THR A 52 -8.93 -3.72 0.54
CA THR A 52 -10.02 -3.19 1.39
C THR A 52 -9.56 -2.73 2.76
N GLY A 53 -8.29 -2.93 3.14
CA GLY A 53 -7.82 -2.67 4.50
C GLY A 53 -8.01 -1.22 4.94
N HIS A 54 -7.94 -0.27 3.99
CA HIS A 54 -8.17 1.15 4.22
C HIS A 54 -9.63 1.50 4.59
N LEU A 55 -10.59 0.60 4.36
CA LEU A 55 -11.99 0.80 4.72
C LEU A 55 -12.28 0.48 6.20
N PHE A 56 -11.31 -0.15 6.90
CA PHE A 56 -11.48 -0.62 8.26
C PHE A 56 -10.47 0.05 9.20
N LYS A 57 -10.86 0.23 10.46
CA LYS A 57 -10.00 0.76 11.51
C LYS A 57 -9.03 -0.29 12.04
N ASP A 58 -9.48 -1.52 12.21
CA ASP A 58 -8.67 -2.68 12.58
C ASP A 58 -8.90 -3.84 11.62
N VAL A 59 -7.82 -4.49 11.19
CA VAL A 59 -7.88 -5.68 10.35
C VAL A 59 -7.03 -6.79 10.95
N GLN A 60 -7.68 -7.82 11.48
CA GLN A 60 -7.04 -8.94 12.16
C GLN A 60 -7.07 -10.22 11.33
N ARG A 61 -6.05 -11.07 11.53
CA ARG A 61 -5.99 -12.42 10.97
C ARG A 61 -5.84 -13.42 12.09
N PHE A 62 -6.70 -14.42 12.12
CA PHE A 62 -6.71 -15.47 13.14
C PHE A 62 -6.54 -16.85 12.51
N GLY A 63 -5.64 -17.66 13.05
CA GLY A 63 -5.47 -19.06 12.71
C GLY A 63 -5.90 -20.00 13.85
N ASP A 64 -5.60 -21.29 13.67
CA ASP A 64 -5.95 -22.33 14.65
C ASP A 64 -5.23 -22.20 16.01
N SER A 65 -4.18 -21.37 16.07
CA SER A 65 -3.46 -21.05 17.31
C SER A 65 -4.10 -19.93 18.12
N ASP A 66 -5.05 -19.19 17.54
CA ASP A 66 -5.43 -17.87 18.04
C ASP A 66 -6.86 -17.82 18.58
N PHE A 67 -7.49 -18.97 18.83
CA PHE A 67 -8.91 -19.04 19.20
C PHE A 67 -9.28 -18.22 20.43
N ALA A 68 -8.40 -18.12 21.43
CA ALA A 68 -8.67 -17.27 22.59
C ALA A 68 -8.76 -15.79 22.18
N ALA A 69 -7.75 -15.30 21.45
CA ALA A 69 -7.69 -13.93 20.96
C ALA A 69 -8.83 -13.64 19.97
N PHE A 70 -9.15 -14.57 19.07
CA PHE A 70 -10.27 -14.41 18.14
C PHE A 70 -11.60 -14.31 18.88
N GLY A 71 -11.84 -15.16 19.87
CA GLY A 71 -13.04 -15.09 20.69
C GLY A 71 -13.17 -13.79 21.46
N GLU A 72 -12.08 -13.31 22.07
CA GLU A 72 -12.05 -12.02 22.76
C GLU A 72 -12.30 -10.84 21.81
N TRP A 73 -11.75 -10.89 20.59
CA TRP A 73 -11.99 -9.88 19.56
C TRP A 73 -13.46 -9.85 19.14
N VAL A 74 -14.06 -11.02 18.87
CA VAL A 74 -15.49 -11.12 18.53
C VAL A 74 -16.36 -10.61 19.66
N ASP A 75 -16.11 -11.06 20.89
CA ASP A 75 -16.91 -10.67 22.06
C ASP A 75 -16.84 -9.14 22.32
N LYS A 76 -15.71 -8.49 21.99
CA LYS A 76 -15.52 -7.04 22.13
C LYS A 76 -16.30 -6.23 21.08
N ASN A 77 -16.31 -6.72 19.85
CA ASN A 77 -16.80 -6.01 18.67
C ASN A 77 -18.27 -6.34 18.32
N THR A 78 -18.85 -7.36 18.95
CA THR A 78 -20.24 -7.79 18.65
C THR A 78 -21.28 -6.68 18.84
N ASP A 79 -21.19 -5.90 19.92
CA ASP A 79 -22.22 -4.92 20.33
C ASP A 79 -21.64 -3.50 20.49
N ASP A 80 -20.63 -3.15 19.68
CA ASP A 80 -20.01 -1.82 19.74
C ASP A 80 -20.76 -0.75 18.92
N GLY A 81 -21.76 -1.19 18.14
CA GLY A 81 -22.66 -0.38 17.33
C GLY A 81 -22.20 -0.22 15.88
N GLU A 82 -21.03 -0.72 15.53
CA GLU A 82 -20.43 -0.63 14.19
C GLU A 82 -20.81 -1.87 13.35
N LEU A 83 -20.71 -1.77 12.02
CA LEU A 83 -20.88 -2.95 11.16
C LEU A 83 -19.51 -3.58 10.95
N ASP A 84 -19.23 -4.66 11.65
CA ASP A 84 -17.97 -5.37 11.53
C ASP A 84 -18.08 -6.61 10.66
N ILE A 85 -16.95 -7.05 10.10
CA ILE A 85 -16.92 -8.16 9.15
C ILE A 85 -16.06 -9.30 9.68
N ILE A 86 -16.62 -10.51 9.71
CA ILE A 86 -15.85 -11.75 9.79
C ILE A 86 -15.84 -12.42 8.42
N TRP A 87 -14.65 -12.58 7.85
CA TRP A 87 -14.43 -13.37 6.65
C TRP A 87 -13.99 -14.79 7.02
N LEU A 88 -14.63 -15.80 6.44
CA LEU A 88 -14.38 -17.22 6.69
C LEU A 88 -13.98 -17.94 5.41
N ASN A 89 -12.96 -18.79 5.51
CA ASN A 89 -12.49 -19.68 4.45
C ASN A 89 -13.41 -20.90 4.19
N GLY A 90 -14.65 -20.86 4.69
CA GLY A 90 -15.65 -21.91 4.51
C GLY A 90 -15.70 -22.92 5.64
N CYS A 91 -14.68 -22.95 6.50
CA CYS A 91 -14.67 -23.70 7.75
C CYS A 91 -14.97 -22.74 8.90
N VAL A 92 -16.04 -23.01 9.66
CA VAL A 92 -16.38 -22.20 10.83
C VAL A 92 -15.61 -22.76 12.04
N PRO A 93 -14.73 -21.98 12.69
CA PRO A 93 -14.00 -22.47 13.86
C PRO A 93 -14.91 -22.61 15.09
N SER A 94 -14.56 -23.53 15.97
CA SER A 94 -15.20 -23.86 17.26
C SER A 94 -15.37 -22.66 18.18
N VAL A 95 -14.46 -21.67 18.08
CA VAL A 95 -14.58 -20.43 18.81
C VAL A 95 -15.85 -19.65 18.43
N LEU A 96 -16.26 -19.72 17.16
CA LEU A 96 -17.49 -19.12 16.65
C LEU A 96 -18.69 -20.06 16.81
N TYR A 97 -18.51 -21.34 16.47
CA TYR A 97 -19.57 -22.35 16.49
C TYR A 97 -19.01 -23.76 16.76
N GLN A 98 -19.42 -24.39 17.87
CA GLN A 98 -18.85 -25.65 18.37
C GLN A 98 -19.17 -26.86 17.48
N PHE A 99 -18.37 -27.93 17.61
CA PHE A 99 -18.59 -29.22 16.92
C PHE A 99 -18.44 -30.46 17.83
N PRO A 100 -19.28 -31.51 17.67
CA PRO A 100 -20.59 -31.40 17.02
C PRO A 100 -21.47 -30.46 17.85
N ASN A 101 -22.29 -29.65 17.20
CA ASN A 101 -23.07 -28.67 17.93
C ASN A 101 -24.07 -29.37 18.87
N VAL A 102 -23.97 -29.06 20.16
CA VAL A 102 -24.88 -29.55 21.21
C VAL A 102 -25.92 -28.51 21.63
N ASN A 103 -25.77 -27.25 21.22
CA ASN A 103 -26.65 -26.12 21.56
C ASN A 103 -26.95 -25.28 20.32
N PRO A 104 -28.16 -25.36 19.73
CA PRO A 104 -28.49 -24.63 18.49
C PRO A 104 -28.48 -23.10 18.64
N ASP A 105 -28.57 -22.59 19.87
CA ASP A 105 -28.70 -21.17 20.23
C ASP A 105 -27.58 -20.76 21.22
N GLY A 106 -27.18 -19.49 21.16
CA GLY A 106 -26.22 -18.81 22.01
C GLY A 106 -24.78 -18.86 21.50
N SER A 107 -24.56 -19.24 20.25
CA SER A 107 -23.21 -19.31 19.66
C SER A 107 -22.62 -17.91 19.43
N ARG A 108 -21.29 -17.79 19.31
CA ARG A 108 -20.69 -16.49 19.01
C ARG A 108 -21.04 -16.01 17.61
N ALA A 109 -21.11 -16.91 16.64
CA ALA A 109 -21.52 -16.57 15.27
C ALA A 109 -22.94 -16.00 15.21
N GLU A 110 -23.86 -16.56 15.99
CA GLU A 110 -25.24 -16.08 16.11
C GLU A 110 -25.29 -14.72 16.81
N LYS A 111 -24.65 -14.58 17.97
CA LYS A 111 -24.57 -13.29 18.68
C LYS A 111 -23.94 -12.19 17.83
N TRP A 112 -22.91 -12.51 17.05
CA TRP A 112 -22.29 -11.59 16.10
C TRP A 112 -23.31 -11.02 15.11
N LEU A 113 -24.13 -11.89 14.51
CA LEU A 113 -25.19 -11.50 13.58
C LEU A 113 -26.35 -10.77 14.31
N ASP A 114 -26.64 -11.14 15.55
CA ASP A 114 -27.63 -10.45 16.38
C ASP A 114 -27.19 -9.04 16.80
N GLY A 115 -25.87 -8.81 16.88
CA GLY A 115 -25.26 -7.50 17.08
C GLY A 115 -25.29 -6.59 15.85
N GLY A 116 -25.79 -7.08 14.71
CA GLY A 116 -25.89 -6.32 13.47
C GLY A 116 -24.68 -6.42 12.54
N ASN A 117 -23.80 -7.40 12.78
CA ASN A 117 -22.55 -7.56 12.03
C ASN A 117 -22.69 -8.47 10.80
N MET A 118 -21.62 -8.57 10.01
CA MET A 118 -21.56 -9.38 8.80
C MET A 118 -20.65 -10.60 8.94
N ILE A 119 -21.09 -11.74 8.37
CA ILE A 119 -20.23 -12.88 8.05
C ILE A 119 -20.16 -13.05 6.53
N ILE A 120 -18.95 -13.11 5.98
CA ILE A 120 -18.69 -13.48 4.60
C ILE A 120 -18.12 -14.89 4.59
N ASN A 121 -18.87 -15.86 4.06
CA ASN A 121 -18.42 -17.25 3.95
C ASN A 121 -18.04 -17.60 2.51
N VAL A 122 -16.78 -18.00 2.33
CA VAL A 122 -16.18 -18.36 1.04
C VAL A 122 -15.61 -19.75 1.12
N GLY A 123 -15.94 -20.67 0.21
CA GLY A 123 -15.33 -22.00 0.25
C GLY A 123 -16.33 -23.13 0.51
N ASP A 124 -16.30 -23.73 1.69
CA ASP A 124 -17.15 -24.88 2.05
C ASP A 124 -18.56 -24.46 2.53
N TRP A 125 -19.40 -25.45 2.82
CA TRP A 125 -20.73 -25.32 3.38
C TRP A 125 -20.66 -24.61 4.74
N PHE A 126 -21.23 -23.40 4.80
CA PHE A 126 -21.26 -22.57 6.00
C PHE A 126 -21.76 -23.34 7.22
N ALA A 127 -20.92 -23.41 8.26
CA ALA A 127 -21.17 -24.08 9.53
C ALA A 127 -21.42 -25.60 9.48
N TYR A 128 -21.09 -26.28 8.38
CA TYR A 128 -21.27 -27.74 8.27
C TYR A 128 -20.18 -28.52 9.02
N CYS A 129 -18.91 -28.12 8.85
CA CYS A 129 -17.76 -28.77 9.46
C CYS A 129 -16.62 -27.78 9.67
N SER A 130 -15.60 -28.24 10.40
CA SER A 130 -14.35 -27.54 10.62
C SER A 130 -13.16 -28.50 10.47
N TYR A 131 -11.99 -27.96 10.17
CA TYR A 131 -10.75 -28.72 9.96
C TYR A 131 -9.61 -28.29 10.91
N GLU A 132 -9.94 -27.70 12.06
CA GLU A 132 -8.96 -27.15 13.01
C GLU A 132 -7.79 -28.11 13.29
N GLY A 133 -6.57 -27.61 13.26
CA GLY A 133 -5.37 -28.43 13.43
C GLY A 133 -5.16 -29.44 12.29
N GLY A 134 -5.67 -29.13 11.10
CA GLY A 134 -5.46 -29.91 9.88
C GLY A 134 -6.21 -31.25 9.82
N SER A 135 -7.33 -31.39 10.54
CA SER A 135 -8.12 -32.62 10.52
C SER A 135 -9.62 -32.34 10.66
N ARG A 136 -10.42 -33.03 9.84
CA ARG A 136 -11.88 -32.89 9.86
C ARG A 136 -12.44 -33.23 11.24
N LYS A 137 -13.25 -32.34 11.77
CA LYS A 137 -13.93 -32.48 13.06
C LYS A 137 -15.28 -33.18 12.90
N ALA A 138 -15.95 -33.44 14.02
CA ALA A 138 -17.31 -33.95 13.97
C ALA A 138 -18.21 -32.96 13.20
N ASP A 139 -18.99 -33.46 12.25
CA ASP A 139 -19.85 -32.62 11.44
C ASP A 139 -21.00 -32.04 12.30
N ASN A 140 -21.29 -30.76 12.12
CA ASN A 140 -22.54 -30.14 12.55
C ASN A 140 -23.69 -30.46 11.60
N GLY A 141 -23.34 -30.88 10.37
CA GLY A 141 -24.28 -31.30 9.34
C GLY A 141 -25.01 -30.13 8.69
N SER A 142 -26.02 -30.44 7.88
CA SER A 142 -26.78 -29.45 7.10
C SER A 142 -27.61 -28.48 7.96
N ALA A 143 -27.78 -28.77 9.25
CA ALA A 143 -28.47 -27.91 10.20
C ALA A 143 -27.58 -26.76 10.73
N GLY A 144 -26.26 -26.81 10.53
CA GLY A 144 -25.33 -25.82 11.07
C GLY A 144 -25.70 -24.38 10.76
N ALA A 145 -25.87 -24.06 9.48
CA ALA A 145 -26.29 -22.73 9.03
C ALA A 145 -27.70 -22.38 9.53
N ALA A 146 -28.64 -23.33 9.52
CA ALA A 146 -30.00 -23.08 9.96
C ALA A 146 -30.07 -22.73 11.45
N ASN A 147 -29.25 -23.36 12.28
CA ASN A 147 -29.17 -23.06 13.71
C ASN A 147 -28.62 -21.65 13.95
N ILE A 148 -27.49 -21.28 13.33
CA ILE A 148 -26.90 -19.92 13.49
C ILE A 148 -27.85 -18.82 13.01
N LEU A 149 -28.70 -19.12 12.03
CA LEU A 149 -29.62 -18.17 11.40
C LEU A 149 -31.06 -18.26 11.96
N ASP A 150 -31.33 -19.10 12.96
CA ASP A 150 -32.69 -19.37 13.45
C ASP A 150 -33.72 -19.77 12.37
N LEU A 151 -33.28 -20.51 11.36
CA LEU A 151 -34.13 -20.98 10.28
C LEU A 151 -34.72 -22.36 10.59
N SER A 152 -36.01 -22.53 10.28
CA SER A 152 -36.72 -23.82 10.47
C SER A 152 -36.22 -24.96 9.54
N ALA A 153 -35.42 -24.64 8.53
CA ALA A 153 -34.86 -25.57 7.57
C ALA A 153 -33.48 -25.12 7.08
N GLY A 154 -32.70 -26.07 6.56
CA GLY A 154 -31.41 -25.80 5.92
C GLY A 154 -31.56 -24.89 4.71
N ILE A 155 -30.74 -23.84 4.65
CA ILE A 155 -30.75 -22.84 3.57
C ILE A 155 -29.83 -23.23 2.39
N ILE A 156 -28.81 -24.05 2.63
CA ILE A 156 -27.86 -24.50 1.61
C ILE A 156 -28.29 -25.88 1.10
N THR A 157 -28.22 -26.07 -0.22
CA THR A 157 -28.58 -27.33 -0.89
C THR A 157 -27.34 -28.05 -1.38
N SER A 158 -27.26 -29.37 -1.18
CA SER A 158 -26.23 -30.18 -1.85
C SER A 158 -26.61 -30.31 -3.32
N ALA A 159 -25.75 -29.85 -4.22
CA ALA A 159 -25.96 -29.94 -5.65
C ALA A 159 -24.67 -30.35 -6.39
N ASP A 160 -24.83 -30.92 -7.58
CA ASP A 160 -23.72 -31.33 -8.43
C ASP A 160 -23.52 -30.28 -9.53
N ASN A 161 -22.45 -29.48 -9.45
CA ASN A 161 -22.04 -28.54 -10.52
C ASN A 161 -23.18 -27.64 -11.05
N THR A 162 -23.92 -27.00 -10.16
CA THR A 162 -25.01 -26.11 -10.56
C THR A 162 -24.44 -24.89 -11.27
N THR A 163 -24.83 -24.68 -12.54
CA THR A 163 -24.45 -23.49 -13.31
C THR A 163 -25.49 -22.39 -13.08
N LEU A 164 -25.02 -21.23 -12.62
CA LEU A 164 -25.80 -20.04 -12.32
C LEU A 164 -25.42 -18.93 -13.29
N THR A 165 -26.40 -18.14 -13.74
CA THR A 165 -26.15 -16.97 -14.58
C THR A 165 -25.93 -15.76 -13.69
N VAL A 166 -24.87 -14.99 -13.97
CA VAL A 166 -24.59 -13.75 -13.23
C VAL A 166 -25.66 -12.71 -13.54
N THR A 167 -26.16 -12.07 -12.49
CA THR A 167 -27.22 -11.06 -12.58
C THR A 167 -26.64 -9.70 -12.96
N ALA A 168 -27.52 -8.71 -13.21
CA ALA A 168 -27.08 -7.33 -13.42
C ALA A 168 -26.32 -6.77 -12.20
N ASP A 169 -26.78 -7.08 -10.98
CA ASP A 169 -26.08 -6.69 -9.75
C ASP A 169 -24.75 -7.44 -9.61
N GLY A 170 -24.67 -8.70 -10.03
CA GLY A 170 -23.42 -9.44 -10.09
C GLY A 170 -22.39 -8.75 -10.99
N HIS A 171 -22.78 -8.33 -12.20
CA HIS A 171 -21.89 -7.58 -13.08
C HIS A 171 -21.54 -6.18 -12.55
N LYS A 172 -22.46 -5.54 -11.84
CA LYS A 172 -22.26 -4.21 -11.27
C LYS A 172 -21.28 -4.22 -10.09
N TYR A 173 -21.49 -5.12 -9.14
CA TYR A 173 -20.78 -5.10 -7.86
C TYR A 173 -19.62 -6.10 -7.79
N LEU A 174 -19.66 -7.17 -8.59
CA LEU A 174 -18.63 -8.22 -8.63
C LEU A 174 -18.10 -8.39 -10.07
N PRO A 175 -17.45 -7.37 -10.67
CA PRO A 175 -17.05 -7.39 -12.07
C PRO A 175 -16.06 -8.50 -12.43
N SER A 176 -15.36 -9.10 -11.46
CA SER A 176 -14.53 -10.30 -11.67
C SER A 176 -15.33 -11.57 -11.96
N LEU A 177 -16.66 -11.59 -11.72
CA LEU A 177 -17.47 -12.75 -12.01
C LEU A 177 -17.56 -13.02 -13.52
N PRO A 178 -17.37 -14.28 -13.97
CA PRO A 178 -17.62 -14.66 -15.36
C PRO A 178 -19.12 -14.60 -15.68
N ALA A 179 -19.51 -14.77 -16.95
CA ALA A 179 -20.94 -14.80 -17.34
C ALA A 179 -21.77 -15.86 -16.60
N THR A 180 -21.12 -16.95 -16.17
CA THR A 180 -21.76 -18.01 -15.38
C THR A 180 -20.86 -18.49 -14.26
N VAL A 181 -21.41 -18.64 -13.06
CA VAL A 181 -20.74 -19.21 -11.89
C VAL A 181 -21.18 -20.66 -11.71
N ILE A 182 -20.27 -21.53 -11.31
CA ILE A 182 -20.61 -22.92 -10.96
C ILE A 182 -20.41 -23.12 -9.46
N THR A 183 -21.41 -23.68 -8.81
CA THR A 183 -21.43 -23.93 -7.36
C THR A 183 -21.93 -25.35 -7.08
N TYR A 184 -21.42 -25.95 -6.00
CA TYR A 184 -21.93 -27.23 -5.51
C TYR A 184 -22.91 -27.05 -4.36
N ARG A 185 -22.96 -25.84 -3.79
CA ARG A 185 -23.71 -25.60 -2.57
C ARG A 185 -24.50 -24.29 -2.66
N PRO A 186 -25.39 -24.17 -3.66
CA PRO A 186 -26.19 -22.97 -3.78
C PRO A 186 -27.15 -22.84 -2.59
N VAL A 187 -27.39 -21.60 -2.22
CA VAL A 187 -28.43 -21.20 -1.27
C VAL A 187 -29.78 -21.32 -1.97
N ALA A 188 -30.79 -21.82 -1.27
CA ALA A 188 -32.17 -21.82 -1.72
C ALA A 188 -32.87 -20.54 -1.22
N PRO A 189 -33.14 -19.53 -2.10
CA PRO A 189 -33.76 -18.27 -1.66
C PRO A 189 -35.11 -18.47 -0.96
N SER A 190 -35.84 -19.53 -1.29
CA SER A 190 -37.13 -19.87 -0.65
C SER A 190 -37.02 -20.29 0.81
N ALA A 191 -35.82 -20.66 1.29
CA ALA A 191 -35.57 -20.99 2.69
C ALA A 191 -35.24 -19.74 3.53
N VAL A 192 -34.99 -18.60 2.88
CA VAL A 192 -34.80 -17.30 3.54
C VAL A 192 -36.17 -16.76 3.91
N VAL A 193 -36.49 -16.83 5.20
CA VAL A 193 -37.78 -16.41 5.75
C VAL A 193 -37.55 -15.48 6.93
N ALA A 194 -38.55 -14.63 7.20
CA ALA A 194 -38.50 -13.65 8.28
C ALA A 194 -37.99 -14.26 9.61
N PRO A 195 -37.08 -13.58 10.33
CA PRO A 195 -36.69 -12.17 10.13
C PRO A 195 -35.65 -11.93 9.02
N TRP A 196 -35.16 -12.99 8.39
CA TRP A 196 -34.22 -12.89 7.26
C TRP A 196 -34.93 -12.59 5.94
N GLU A 197 -34.28 -11.78 5.11
CA GLU A 197 -34.64 -11.53 3.73
C GLU A 197 -33.44 -11.65 2.79
N VAL A 198 -33.70 -11.77 1.49
CA VAL A 198 -32.65 -11.75 0.47
C VAL A 198 -32.31 -10.30 0.16
N ALA A 199 -31.10 -9.88 0.50
CA ALA A 199 -30.63 -8.50 0.32
C ALA A 199 -30.05 -8.26 -1.08
N ALA A 200 -29.34 -9.25 -1.65
CA ALA A 200 -28.77 -9.15 -2.99
C ALA A 200 -28.54 -10.54 -3.60
N VAL A 201 -28.72 -10.66 -4.92
CA VAL A 201 -28.45 -11.89 -5.68
C VAL A 201 -27.50 -11.58 -6.82
N PHE A 202 -26.30 -12.15 -6.79
CA PHE A 202 -25.26 -11.87 -7.78
C PHE A 202 -25.17 -12.93 -8.88
N ALA A 203 -25.57 -14.17 -8.60
CA ALA A 203 -25.80 -15.18 -9.62
C ALA A 203 -26.92 -16.14 -9.22
N GLN A 204 -27.75 -16.55 -10.17
CA GLN A 204 -28.91 -17.42 -9.93
C GLN A 204 -29.23 -18.35 -11.10
N ASN A 205 -29.95 -19.44 -10.82
CA ASN A 205 -30.49 -20.31 -11.86
C ASN A 205 -31.73 -19.67 -12.50
N ALA A 206 -32.13 -20.16 -13.67
CA ALA A 206 -33.26 -19.60 -14.41
C ALA A 206 -34.60 -19.69 -13.64
N ALA A 207 -34.72 -20.62 -12.70
CA ALA A 207 -35.92 -20.80 -11.88
C ALA A 207 -35.96 -19.87 -10.65
N GLY A 208 -34.87 -19.17 -10.32
CA GLY A 208 -34.72 -18.40 -9.09
C GLY A 208 -34.70 -19.24 -7.81
N THR A 209 -34.51 -20.56 -7.91
CA THR A 209 -34.55 -21.49 -6.78
C THR A 209 -33.19 -21.74 -6.15
N GLN A 210 -32.11 -21.33 -6.81
CA GLN A 210 -30.73 -21.51 -6.38
C GLN A 210 -29.91 -20.27 -6.72
N ALA A 211 -29.14 -19.77 -5.75
CA ALA A 211 -28.30 -18.60 -5.90
C ALA A 211 -26.97 -18.74 -5.15
N ASP A 212 -25.91 -18.21 -5.75
CA ASP A 212 -24.54 -18.14 -5.22
C ASP A 212 -23.64 -17.41 -6.26
N PRO A 213 -23.11 -16.19 -6.00
CA PRO A 213 -23.16 -15.49 -4.73
C PRO A 213 -24.51 -14.84 -4.39
N ILE A 214 -24.83 -14.74 -3.10
CA ILE A 214 -26.08 -14.16 -2.56
C ILE A 214 -25.85 -13.63 -1.14
N VAL A 215 -26.56 -12.57 -0.77
CA VAL A 215 -26.56 -11.98 0.57
C VAL A 215 -27.95 -12.09 1.19
N ILE A 216 -27.99 -12.48 2.47
CA ILE A 216 -29.19 -12.40 3.30
C ILE A 216 -29.00 -11.39 4.42
N HIS A 217 -30.09 -10.76 4.85
CA HIS A 217 -30.12 -9.71 5.86
C HIS A 217 -31.21 -9.99 6.89
N ASN A 218 -30.88 -9.86 8.17
CA ASN A 218 -31.84 -9.94 9.26
C ASN A 218 -32.43 -8.55 9.50
N THR A 219 -33.69 -8.39 9.16
CA THR A 219 -34.40 -7.10 9.25
C THR A 219 -34.64 -6.61 10.68
N VAL A 220 -34.41 -7.45 11.69
CA VAL A 220 -34.58 -7.11 13.11
C VAL A 220 -33.25 -6.70 13.75
N THR A 221 -32.20 -7.49 13.52
CA THR A 221 -30.89 -7.28 14.15
C THR A 221 -29.94 -6.46 13.29
N ASN A 222 -30.27 -6.28 12.02
CA ASN A 222 -29.41 -5.72 10.98
C ASN A 222 -28.17 -6.59 10.65
N GLY A 223 -28.16 -7.87 11.03
CA GLY A 223 -27.06 -8.79 10.70
C GLY A 223 -27.08 -9.24 9.23
N TYR A 224 -25.91 -9.53 8.67
CA TYR A 224 -25.77 -9.96 7.27
C TYR A 224 -24.96 -11.25 7.12
N VAL A 225 -25.36 -12.10 6.18
CA VAL A 225 -24.51 -13.22 5.72
C VAL A 225 -24.38 -13.18 4.21
N ALA A 226 -23.14 -13.09 3.74
CA ALA A 226 -22.79 -13.21 2.33
C ALA A 226 -22.22 -14.61 2.05
N PHE A 227 -22.82 -15.30 1.10
CA PHE A 227 -22.33 -16.57 0.58
C PHE A 227 -21.65 -16.30 -0.76
N ILE A 228 -20.35 -16.52 -0.85
CA ILE A 228 -19.57 -16.26 -2.06
C ILE A 228 -18.82 -17.52 -2.48
N ASN A 229 -19.38 -18.20 -3.48
CA ASN A 229 -18.85 -19.39 -4.13
C ASN A 229 -18.55 -20.55 -3.17
N GLN A 230 -19.60 -21.33 -2.88
CA GLN A 230 -19.51 -22.50 -2.00
C GLN A 230 -19.39 -23.81 -2.80
N SER A 231 -18.29 -24.55 -2.65
CA SER A 231 -17.93 -25.63 -3.58
C SER A 231 -17.30 -26.86 -2.94
N ALA A 232 -17.58 -28.04 -3.54
CA ALA A 232 -17.22 -29.36 -3.04
C ALA A 232 -16.22 -30.13 -3.95
N GLY A 233 -15.64 -29.48 -4.98
CA GLY A 233 -14.79 -30.13 -5.97
C GLY A 233 -13.33 -29.66 -5.90
N GLY A 234 -12.35 -30.56 -6.04
CA GLY A 234 -10.93 -30.21 -6.16
C GLY A 234 -10.61 -29.58 -7.52
N GLY A 235 -10.81 -28.27 -7.66
CA GLY A 235 -10.54 -27.48 -8.87
C GLY A 235 -11.76 -27.20 -9.75
N PRO A 236 -11.60 -26.39 -10.82
CA PRO A 236 -12.68 -26.04 -11.76
C PRO A 236 -13.47 -27.27 -12.24
N PRO A 237 -14.76 -27.12 -12.56
CA PRO A 237 -15.39 -25.84 -12.87
C PRO A 237 -16.01 -25.10 -11.68
N GLY A 238 -16.08 -25.70 -10.48
CA GLY A 238 -16.86 -25.16 -9.35
C GLY A 238 -16.22 -24.04 -8.52
N TRP A 239 -15.11 -23.46 -8.94
CA TRP A 239 -14.43 -22.38 -8.22
C TRP A 239 -14.30 -21.14 -9.09
N LEU A 240 -14.52 -19.97 -8.49
CA LEU A 240 -14.09 -18.71 -9.05
C LEU A 240 -12.57 -18.71 -9.22
N ALA A 241 -12.10 -18.08 -10.29
CA ALA A 241 -10.68 -18.01 -10.60
C ALA A 241 -9.88 -17.25 -9.52
N ASP A 242 -10.48 -16.20 -8.96
CA ASP A 242 -9.89 -15.40 -7.88
C ASP A 242 -10.97 -15.00 -6.87
N ARG A 243 -11.06 -15.75 -5.76
CA ARG A 243 -12.08 -15.49 -4.73
C ARG A 243 -11.71 -14.31 -3.85
N GLY A 244 -10.41 -14.08 -3.61
CA GLY A 244 -9.92 -12.90 -2.92
C GLY A 244 -10.38 -11.63 -3.62
N LEU A 245 -10.18 -11.54 -4.94
CA LEU A 245 -10.64 -10.42 -5.74
C LEU A 245 -12.16 -10.25 -5.69
N THR A 246 -12.94 -11.33 -5.89
CA THR A 246 -14.41 -11.23 -5.82
C THR A 246 -14.89 -10.76 -4.44
N CYS A 247 -14.25 -11.19 -3.36
CA CYS A 247 -14.60 -10.71 -2.01
C CYS A 247 -14.20 -9.25 -1.78
N ALA A 248 -13.04 -8.84 -2.29
CA ALA A 248 -12.62 -7.44 -2.24
C ALA A 248 -13.61 -6.54 -3.00
N GLU A 249 -14.00 -6.93 -4.22
CA GLU A 249 -15.03 -6.25 -5.01
C GLU A 249 -16.37 -6.20 -4.27
N PHE A 250 -16.78 -7.29 -3.62
CA PHE A 250 -18.00 -7.32 -2.80
C PHE A 250 -17.96 -6.26 -1.69
N ILE A 251 -16.87 -6.21 -0.94
CA ILE A 251 -16.68 -5.26 0.17
C ILE A 251 -16.65 -3.82 -0.35
N ILE A 252 -15.86 -3.55 -1.39
CA ILE A 252 -15.68 -2.19 -1.96
C ILE A 252 -16.97 -1.71 -2.62
N ASN A 253 -17.58 -2.54 -3.47
CA ASN A 253 -18.63 -2.07 -4.36
C ASN A 253 -20.02 -2.26 -3.76
N TRP A 254 -20.27 -3.32 -2.99
CA TRP A 254 -21.60 -3.56 -2.41
C TRP A 254 -21.64 -3.15 -0.94
N VAL A 255 -20.77 -3.69 -0.09
CA VAL A 255 -20.85 -3.40 1.35
C VAL A 255 -20.60 -1.92 1.62
N ASN A 256 -19.52 -1.34 1.11
CA ASN A 256 -19.19 0.07 1.36
C ASN A 256 -20.21 1.03 0.73
N THR A 257 -20.73 0.75 -0.49
CA THR A 257 -21.60 1.73 -1.18
C THR A 257 -23.09 1.54 -0.92
N VAL A 258 -23.54 0.32 -0.61
CA VAL A 258 -24.96 0.00 -0.39
C VAL A 258 -25.29 -0.02 1.09
N ILE A 259 -24.38 -0.55 1.92
CA ILE A 259 -24.59 -0.66 3.37
C ILE A 259 -23.88 0.47 4.12
N GLY A 260 -22.66 0.83 3.71
CA GLY A 260 -21.80 1.82 4.37
C GLY A 260 -20.78 1.16 5.29
N LEU A 261 -19.48 1.26 4.96
CA LEU A 261 -18.35 0.83 5.83
C LEU A 261 -17.49 2.01 6.27
N SER A 262 -17.28 2.96 5.35
CA SER A 262 -16.72 4.27 5.67
C SER A 262 -17.83 5.18 6.22
N ASN A 263 -17.52 5.97 7.25
CA ASN A 263 -18.43 7.03 7.67
C ASN A 263 -18.40 8.11 6.57
N PRO A 264 -19.50 8.31 5.81
CA PRO A 264 -19.53 9.26 4.69
C PRO A 264 -19.31 10.71 5.12
N SER A 265 -19.32 10.97 6.43
CA SER A 265 -19.06 12.30 6.99
C SER A 265 -17.56 12.61 7.16
N LEU A 266 -16.66 11.67 6.87
CA LEU A 266 -15.21 11.81 7.06
C LEU A 266 -14.47 11.94 5.73
N ALA A 267 -13.32 12.63 5.77
CA ALA A 267 -12.35 12.64 4.68
C ALA A 267 -11.78 11.24 4.43
N ALA A 268 -11.51 10.90 3.17
CA ALA A 268 -10.99 9.61 2.73
C ALA A 268 -9.91 9.77 1.66
N ASP A 269 -9.33 8.65 1.21
CA ASP A 269 -8.35 8.57 0.11
C ASP A 269 -7.20 9.59 0.20
N PRO A 270 -6.41 9.59 1.30
CA PRO A 270 -5.33 10.53 1.48
C PRO A 270 -4.27 10.41 0.38
N ILE A 271 -3.75 11.55 -0.05
CA ILE A 271 -2.56 11.70 -0.88
C ILE A 271 -1.62 12.64 -0.13
N PRO A 272 -0.39 12.25 0.21
CA PRO A 272 0.16 10.89 0.09
C PRO A 272 -0.68 9.84 0.83
N ALA A 273 -0.70 8.61 0.31
CA ALA A 273 -1.40 7.49 0.94
C ALA A 273 -0.95 7.28 2.39
N ASP A 274 -1.85 6.80 3.24
CA ASP A 274 -1.50 6.53 4.64
C ASP A 274 -0.37 5.48 4.74
N GLY A 275 0.64 5.78 5.55
CA GLY A 275 1.86 5.00 5.69
C GLY A 275 2.83 5.10 4.51
N ALA A 276 2.59 5.97 3.52
CA ALA A 276 3.48 6.11 2.38
C ALA A 276 4.90 6.51 2.82
N VAL A 277 5.91 5.92 2.19
CA VAL A 277 7.33 6.25 2.39
C VAL A 277 7.91 6.82 1.11
N ASP A 278 9.06 7.48 1.23
CA ASP A 278 9.74 8.11 0.09
C ASP A 278 8.88 9.17 -0.62
N VAL A 279 8.14 9.95 0.16
CA VAL A 279 7.30 11.05 -0.33
C VAL A 279 8.18 12.28 -0.65
N PRO A 280 8.01 12.94 -1.81
CA PRO A 280 8.77 14.15 -2.14
C PRO A 280 8.74 15.20 -1.03
N GLN A 281 9.86 15.89 -0.79
CA GLN A 281 9.94 16.92 0.24
C GLN A 281 8.99 18.12 0.03
N ASP A 282 8.45 18.28 -1.17
CA ASP A 282 7.49 19.32 -1.54
C ASP A 282 6.11 18.73 -1.90
N ALA A 283 5.77 17.59 -1.31
CA ALA A 283 4.48 16.96 -1.52
C ALA A 283 3.36 17.80 -0.89
N ALA A 284 2.40 18.19 -1.73
CA ALA A 284 1.10 18.65 -1.28
C ALA A 284 0.24 17.47 -0.82
N LEU A 285 -0.62 17.76 0.15
CA LEU A 285 -1.63 16.84 0.68
C LEU A 285 -2.93 17.00 -0.12
N ALA A 286 -3.67 15.93 -0.34
CA ALA A 286 -5.01 15.96 -0.91
C ALA A 286 -5.85 14.80 -0.39
N TRP A 287 -7.17 14.93 -0.42
CA TRP A 287 -8.10 13.92 0.08
C TRP A 287 -9.41 13.97 -0.70
N THR A 288 -10.21 12.91 -0.59
CA THR A 288 -11.62 12.90 -0.97
C THR A 288 -12.43 13.48 0.19
N PRO A 289 -13.19 14.58 0.00
CA PRO A 289 -14.09 15.12 1.01
C PRO A 289 -15.18 14.14 1.44
N GLY A 290 -15.61 14.23 2.70
CA GLY A 290 -16.86 13.60 3.14
C GLY A 290 -18.08 14.16 2.39
N ASP A 291 -19.12 13.33 2.20
CA ASP A 291 -20.34 13.62 1.41
C ASP A 291 -21.09 14.89 1.85
N TYR A 292 -20.95 15.27 3.12
CA TYR A 292 -21.65 16.41 3.72
C TYR A 292 -20.74 17.64 3.92
N ALA A 293 -19.45 17.51 3.62
CA ALA A 293 -18.47 18.54 3.87
C ALA A 293 -18.68 19.77 2.96
N VAL A 294 -18.57 20.95 3.55
CA VAL A 294 -18.49 22.23 2.84
C VAL A 294 -17.12 22.88 3.03
N THR A 295 -16.49 22.66 4.18
CA THR A 295 -15.13 23.12 4.45
C THR A 295 -14.35 22.10 5.28
N HIS A 296 -13.04 22.27 5.34
CA HIS A 296 -12.10 21.34 5.94
C HIS A 296 -11.21 22.08 6.95
N ASP A 297 -10.95 21.46 8.11
CA ASP A 297 -9.86 21.85 8.99
C ASP A 297 -8.70 20.86 8.86
N VAL A 298 -7.52 21.35 8.48
CA VAL A 298 -6.33 20.54 8.23
C VAL A 298 -5.39 20.64 9.43
N TYR A 299 -5.03 19.49 9.97
CA TYR A 299 -4.04 19.36 11.04
C TYR A 299 -2.81 18.62 10.49
N PHE A 300 -1.61 19.15 10.71
CA PHE A 300 -0.36 18.62 10.16
C PHE A 300 0.80 18.83 11.14
N GLY A 301 1.63 17.81 11.35
CA GLY A 301 2.83 17.92 12.19
C GLY A 301 3.59 16.61 12.39
N ALA A 302 4.74 16.65 13.08
CA ALA A 302 5.61 15.49 13.30
C ALA A 302 5.19 14.58 14.48
N SER A 303 4.12 14.93 15.20
CA SER A 303 3.67 14.24 16.42
C SER A 303 2.26 13.69 16.25
N PHE A 304 2.13 12.35 16.19
CA PHE A 304 0.84 11.67 16.12
C PHE A 304 -0.09 12.11 17.25
N ALA A 305 0.42 12.19 18.48
CA ALA A 305 -0.38 12.53 19.65
C ALA A 305 -1.00 13.92 19.55
N ASP A 306 -0.22 14.90 19.06
CA ASP A 306 -0.69 16.27 18.92
C ASP A 306 -1.71 16.39 17.78
N VAL A 307 -1.41 15.80 16.62
CA VAL A 307 -2.32 15.80 15.45
C VAL A 307 -3.63 15.08 15.77
N ASN A 308 -3.60 13.94 16.46
CA ASN A 308 -4.80 13.21 16.81
C ASN A 308 -5.62 13.89 17.93
N ALA A 309 -5.00 14.62 18.86
CA ALA A 309 -5.71 15.26 19.97
C ALA A 309 -6.18 16.69 19.69
N ALA A 310 -5.60 17.37 18.68
CA ALA A 310 -5.92 18.76 18.36
C ALA A 310 -7.39 18.97 17.98
N SER A 311 -7.87 20.19 18.17
CA SER A 311 -9.19 20.68 17.74
C SER A 311 -9.14 22.20 17.51
N ARG A 312 -10.16 22.82 16.92
CA ARG A 312 -10.26 24.30 16.84
C ARG A 312 -10.06 25.00 18.20
N ALA A 313 -10.60 24.43 19.28
CA ALA A 313 -10.52 25.02 20.61
C ALA A 313 -9.16 24.82 21.29
N ASN A 314 -8.43 23.77 20.90
CA ASN A 314 -7.09 23.46 21.36
C ASN A 314 -6.25 22.96 20.18
N PRO A 315 -5.68 23.88 19.38
CA PRO A 315 -5.03 23.52 18.11
C PRO A 315 -3.68 22.81 18.28
N MET A 316 -3.11 22.79 19.48
CA MET A 316 -1.83 22.13 19.82
C MET A 316 -0.63 22.51 18.91
N GLY A 317 -0.74 23.62 18.17
CA GLY A 317 0.27 24.06 17.20
C GLY A 317 0.25 23.31 15.87
N VAL A 318 -0.72 22.41 15.64
CA VAL A 318 -0.79 21.56 14.44
C VAL A 318 -1.99 21.86 13.55
N LEU A 319 -2.95 22.70 13.96
CA LEU A 319 -4.00 23.22 13.06
C LEU A 319 -3.37 24.21 12.08
N VAL A 320 -3.13 23.75 10.85
CA VAL A 320 -2.42 24.52 9.81
C VAL A 320 -3.37 25.24 8.85
N SER A 321 -4.60 24.76 8.67
CA SER A 321 -5.63 25.41 7.88
C SER A 321 -7.00 25.19 8.51
N GLN A 322 -7.84 26.23 8.58
CA GLN A 322 -9.17 26.15 9.20
C GLN A 322 -10.24 26.66 8.23
N GLY A 323 -11.31 25.88 8.02
CA GLY A 323 -12.44 26.26 7.17
C GLY A 323 -12.07 26.41 5.70
N GLN A 324 -11.13 25.60 5.21
CA GLN A 324 -10.66 25.60 3.83
C GLN A 324 -11.72 24.99 2.90
N ALA A 325 -11.92 25.55 1.71
CA ALA A 325 -12.88 25.01 0.74
C ALA A 325 -12.28 23.98 -0.23
N ALA A 326 -10.97 24.06 -0.49
CA ALA A 326 -10.27 23.13 -1.36
C ALA A 326 -9.92 21.84 -0.61
N ALA A 327 -9.93 20.70 -1.30
CA ALA A 327 -9.60 19.39 -0.75
C ALA A 327 -8.11 19.03 -0.92
N ASP A 328 -7.25 20.05 -0.87
CA ASP A 328 -5.81 19.95 -1.01
C ASP A 328 -5.11 20.98 -0.10
N PHE A 329 -3.94 20.63 0.41
CA PHE A 329 -3.16 21.51 1.28
C PHE A 329 -1.68 21.37 0.96
N ASP A 330 -1.05 22.46 0.55
CA ASP A 330 0.41 22.52 0.34
C ASP A 330 1.09 23.00 1.62
N PRO A 331 1.90 22.15 2.31
CA PRO A 331 2.60 22.56 3.51
C PRO A 331 3.55 23.74 3.27
N ASP A 332 3.63 24.66 4.23
CA ASP A 332 4.55 25.79 4.14
C ASP A 332 6.02 25.30 4.19
N GLY A 333 6.72 25.45 3.07
CA GLY A 333 8.15 25.13 2.96
C GLY A 333 8.42 23.68 2.54
N LEU A 334 9.64 23.21 2.79
CA LEU A 334 10.06 21.85 2.47
C LEU A 334 9.99 20.97 3.71
N LEU A 335 9.48 19.77 3.54
CA LEU A 335 9.46 18.71 4.54
C LEU A 335 10.89 18.25 4.86
N GLU A 336 11.14 17.91 6.12
CA GLU A 336 12.45 17.42 6.54
C GLU A 336 12.70 15.99 6.03
N PHE A 337 13.89 15.75 5.45
CA PHE A 337 14.23 14.44 4.89
C PHE A 337 14.13 13.32 5.94
N GLY A 338 13.49 12.21 5.56
CA GLY A 338 13.31 11.04 6.42
C GLY A 338 12.37 11.24 7.62
N GLN A 339 11.79 12.43 7.79
CA GLN A 339 10.84 12.71 8.85
C GLN A 339 9.48 12.11 8.52
N THR A 340 8.88 11.41 9.49
CA THR A 340 7.48 10.99 9.43
C THR A 340 6.58 12.13 9.89
N TYR A 341 5.63 12.51 9.06
CA TYR A 341 4.59 13.47 9.37
C TYR A 341 3.25 12.75 9.57
N TYR A 342 2.41 13.35 10.41
CA TYR A 342 1.05 12.93 10.68
C TYR A 342 0.11 14.06 10.29
N TRP A 343 -1.05 13.70 9.75
CA TRP A 343 -2.03 14.68 9.34
C TRP A 343 -3.44 14.14 9.44
N ARG A 344 -4.39 15.06 9.57
CA ARG A 344 -5.81 14.74 9.78
C ARG A 344 -6.64 15.86 9.17
N VAL A 345 -7.77 15.49 8.58
CA VAL A 345 -8.75 16.44 8.08
C VAL A 345 -10.04 16.28 8.86
N ASP A 346 -10.49 17.34 9.53
CA ASP A 346 -11.84 17.37 10.10
C ASP A 346 -12.80 17.99 9.10
N GLU A 347 -13.88 17.28 8.80
CA GLU A 347 -14.90 17.70 7.84
C GLU A 347 -15.96 18.57 8.50
N VAL A 348 -16.33 19.67 7.85
CA VAL A 348 -17.26 20.66 8.40
C VAL A 348 -18.45 20.82 7.49
N ASN A 349 -19.63 20.46 8.00
CA ASN A 349 -20.89 20.55 7.26
C ASN A 349 -21.30 21.99 6.95
N GLY A 350 -22.21 22.11 5.98
CA GLY A 350 -22.91 23.35 5.68
C GLY A 350 -23.91 23.79 6.75
N ALA A 351 -24.52 24.96 6.54
CA ALA A 351 -25.59 25.45 7.40
C ALA A 351 -26.81 24.48 7.42
N PRO A 352 -27.55 24.39 8.53
CA PRO A 352 -27.47 25.24 9.71
C PRO A 352 -26.60 24.71 10.86
N ASP A 353 -26.23 23.42 10.86
CA ASP A 353 -25.61 22.78 12.02
C ASP A 353 -24.08 22.99 12.09
N ASN A 354 -23.40 23.15 10.94
CA ASN A 354 -21.95 23.32 10.85
C ASN A 354 -21.19 22.27 11.68
N THR A 355 -21.74 21.06 11.74
CA THR A 355 -21.19 19.96 12.52
C THR A 355 -19.78 19.65 12.02
N ILE A 356 -18.84 19.45 12.96
CA ILE A 356 -17.46 19.07 12.66
C ILE A 356 -17.31 17.58 12.94
N PHE A 357 -16.91 16.83 11.92
CA PHE A 357 -16.57 15.42 12.03
C PHE A 357 -15.06 15.27 12.05
N LYS A 358 -14.55 14.76 13.17
CA LYS A 358 -13.12 14.52 13.32
C LYS A 358 -12.68 13.37 12.42
N GLY A 359 -11.73 13.62 11.52
CA GLY A 359 -11.20 12.61 10.62
C GLY A 359 -10.21 11.64 11.26
N GLN A 360 -9.77 10.67 10.46
CA GLN A 360 -8.69 9.74 10.80
C GLN A 360 -7.33 10.43 10.72
N THR A 361 -6.38 10.01 11.55
CA THR A 361 -4.99 10.52 11.48
C THR A 361 -4.17 9.62 10.57
N TRP A 362 -3.76 10.16 9.43
CA TRP A 362 -2.88 9.52 8.47
C TRP A 362 -1.42 9.90 8.72
N SER A 363 -0.51 9.16 8.10
CA SER A 363 0.93 9.38 8.19
C SER A 363 1.63 9.18 6.85
N PHE A 364 2.78 9.81 6.68
CA PHE A 364 3.72 9.47 5.62
C PHE A 364 5.15 9.86 6.02
N THR A 365 6.15 9.27 5.38
CA THR A 365 7.57 9.58 5.59
C THR A 365 8.14 10.27 4.36
N ALA A 366 8.65 11.49 4.56
CA ALA A 366 9.36 12.22 3.53
C ALA A 366 10.61 11.44 3.08
N GLU A 367 10.97 11.61 1.82
CA GLU A 367 12.13 10.97 1.19
C GLU A 367 13.41 11.12 2.04
N PRO A 368 14.31 10.13 2.06
CA PRO A 368 15.57 10.27 2.77
C PRO A 368 16.52 11.21 2.01
N PHE A 369 17.47 11.80 2.73
CA PHE A 369 18.46 12.68 2.11
C PHE A 369 19.33 11.91 1.11
N SER A 370 19.78 10.71 1.49
CA SER A 370 20.60 9.81 0.69
C SER A 370 19.96 8.42 0.56
N TYR A 371 20.31 7.70 -0.50
CA TYR A 371 19.77 6.38 -0.80
C TYR A 371 20.88 5.32 -0.83
N PRO A 372 20.59 4.06 -0.47
CA PRO A 372 21.56 2.99 -0.58
C PRO A 372 21.87 2.66 -2.04
N ILE A 373 23.16 2.53 -2.36
CA ILE A 373 23.63 2.08 -3.68
C ILE A 373 23.33 0.59 -3.83
N GLN A 374 22.67 0.23 -4.93
CA GLN A 374 22.32 -1.15 -5.27
C GLN A 374 23.34 -1.76 -6.25
N GLY A 375 23.37 -3.09 -6.34
CA GLY A 375 24.19 -3.78 -7.36
C GLY A 375 25.70 -3.64 -7.15
N VAL A 376 26.15 -3.43 -5.91
CA VAL A 376 27.57 -3.29 -5.58
C VAL A 376 28.30 -4.61 -5.80
N THR A 377 29.40 -4.56 -6.55
CA THR A 377 30.28 -5.73 -6.75
C THR A 377 31.45 -5.68 -5.78
N ALA A 378 31.65 -6.74 -5.00
CA ALA A 378 32.75 -6.82 -4.02
C ALA A 378 33.84 -7.82 -4.45
N THR A 379 35.09 -7.40 -4.36
CA THR A 379 36.29 -8.22 -4.57
C THR A 379 37.23 -8.05 -3.39
N ALA A 380 38.06 -9.04 -3.07
CA ALA A 380 38.96 -8.96 -1.92
C ALA A 380 40.33 -9.55 -2.21
N SER A 381 41.29 -9.22 -1.37
CA SER A 381 42.66 -9.73 -1.46
C SER A 381 42.75 -11.25 -1.34
N SER A 382 41.82 -11.83 -0.59
CA SER A 382 41.71 -13.27 -0.37
C SER A 382 40.35 -13.64 0.23
N GLN A 383 40.04 -14.93 0.20
CA GLN A 383 38.94 -15.54 0.93
C GLN A 383 39.45 -16.80 1.63
N SER A 384 39.02 -17.04 2.86
CA SER A 384 39.45 -18.21 3.64
C SER A 384 38.82 -19.52 3.15
N ARG A 385 37.58 -19.43 2.69
CA ARG A 385 36.74 -20.56 2.27
C ARG A 385 35.82 -20.16 1.12
N PRO A 386 35.39 -21.11 0.25
CA PRO A 386 34.49 -20.81 -0.87
C PRO A 386 33.13 -20.23 -0.46
N ASP A 387 32.65 -20.53 0.75
CA ASP A 387 31.37 -20.08 1.32
C ASP A 387 31.48 -18.75 2.09
N THR A 388 32.63 -18.07 2.06
CA THR A 388 32.84 -16.75 2.68
C THR A 388 33.27 -15.68 1.67
N PRO A 389 32.61 -15.57 0.49
CA PRO A 389 33.04 -14.66 -0.56
C PRO A 389 32.90 -13.18 -0.15
N PRO A 390 33.68 -12.27 -0.76
CA PRO A 390 33.54 -10.83 -0.50
C PRO A 390 32.14 -10.29 -0.80
N GLN A 391 31.44 -10.89 -1.76
CA GLN A 391 30.08 -10.49 -2.16
C GLN A 391 29.06 -10.62 -1.02
N ASN A 392 29.31 -11.45 0.00
CA ASN A 392 28.47 -11.53 1.19
C ASN A 392 28.35 -10.20 1.93
N THR A 393 29.28 -9.26 1.71
CA THR A 393 29.26 -7.97 2.40
C THR A 393 28.34 -6.93 1.80
N VAL A 394 27.67 -7.20 0.67
CA VAL A 394 26.82 -6.21 -0.02
C VAL A 394 25.60 -6.85 -0.69
N ASN A 395 25.29 -8.10 -0.33
CA ASN A 395 24.17 -8.85 -0.92
C ASN A 395 23.06 -9.13 0.09
N GLY A 396 23.15 -8.53 1.29
CA GLY A 396 22.18 -8.73 2.37
C GLY A 396 22.20 -10.14 2.98
N SER A 397 23.22 -10.95 2.69
CA SER A 397 23.35 -12.28 3.22
C SER A 397 23.41 -12.24 4.74
N GLY A 398 22.41 -12.82 5.40
CA GLY A 398 22.34 -12.85 6.86
C GLY A 398 21.61 -11.67 7.49
N LEU A 399 21.14 -10.68 6.72
CA LEU A 399 20.20 -9.66 7.21
C LEU A 399 18.76 -10.22 7.26
N ASN A 400 18.02 -9.87 8.31
CA ASN A 400 16.57 -10.09 8.42
C ASN A 400 15.76 -8.83 8.03
N ALA A 401 14.44 -8.90 8.17
CA ALA A 401 13.54 -7.79 7.83
C ALA A 401 13.75 -6.56 8.74
N GLU A 402 14.30 -6.75 9.93
CA GLU A 402 14.62 -5.71 10.91
C GLU A 402 16.05 -5.15 10.76
N ASP A 403 16.74 -5.45 9.66
CA ASP A 403 18.11 -5.01 9.36
C ASP A 403 19.18 -5.51 10.38
N GLN A 404 18.93 -6.68 10.97
CA GLN A 404 19.82 -7.36 11.91
C GLN A 404 20.58 -8.49 11.20
N HIS A 405 21.90 -8.51 11.39
CA HIS A 405 22.77 -9.52 10.81
C HIS A 405 22.91 -10.74 11.73
N SER A 406 22.86 -11.94 11.14
CA SER A 406 23.06 -13.22 11.82
C SER A 406 24.48 -13.38 12.40
N THR A 407 24.69 -14.51 13.07
CA THR A 407 26.01 -14.93 13.58
C THR A 407 26.70 -16.00 12.73
N GLU A 408 26.15 -16.33 11.56
CA GLU A 408 26.62 -17.42 10.70
C GLU A 408 27.78 -16.98 9.81
N LEU A 409 28.94 -17.64 9.94
CA LEU A 409 30.15 -17.27 9.17
C LEU A 409 29.94 -17.34 7.65
N ALA A 410 29.17 -18.32 7.16
CA ALA A 410 28.90 -18.48 5.72
C ALA A 410 28.10 -17.31 5.11
N GLN A 411 27.58 -16.42 5.96
CA GLN A 411 26.88 -15.22 5.55
C GLN A 411 27.77 -13.96 5.59
N MET A 412 29.08 -14.12 5.85
CA MET A 412 30.05 -13.03 5.99
C MET A 412 31.20 -13.23 4.99
N TRP A 413 32.01 -12.19 4.76
CA TRP A 413 33.33 -12.35 4.15
C TRP A 413 34.38 -12.67 5.22
N MET A 414 35.32 -13.56 4.90
CA MET A 414 36.49 -13.80 5.74
C MET A 414 37.75 -13.93 4.89
N SER A 415 38.77 -13.14 5.22
CA SER A 415 40.06 -13.15 4.51
C SER A 415 40.85 -14.43 4.76
N GLY A 416 41.80 -14.73 3.86
CA GLY A 416 42.90 -15.64 4.17
C GLY A 416 43.90 -15.03 5.18
N ASN A 417 44.99 -15.75 5.47
CA ASN A 417 46.01 -15.33 6.44
C ASN A 417 47.02 -14.31 5.89
N THR A 418 47.15 -14.21 4.57
CA THR A 418 48.22 -13.40 3.95
C THR A 418 47.80 -11.94 3.86
N LYS A 419 48.60 -11.05 4.47
CA LYS A 419 48.45 -9.60 4.33
C LYS A 419 48.96 -9.13 2.95
N PRO A 420 48.45 -8.00 2.42
CA PRO A 420 47.42 -7.12 3.01
C PRO A 420 46.00 -7.70 2.93
N HIS A 421 45.16 -7.36 3.90
CA HIS A 421 43.72 -7.64 3.84
C HIS A 421 43.01 -6.41 3.32
N TRP A 422 42.44 -6.52 2.12
CA TRP A 422 41.60 -5.47 1.55
C TRP A 422 40.35 -6.08 0.95
N ILE A 423 39.28 -5.30 0.96
CA ILE A 423 38.05 -5.55 0.21
C ILE A 423 37.70 -4.28 -0.57
N GLN A 424 37.33 -4.45 -1.83
CA GLN A 424 37.05 -3.39 -2.79
C GLN A 424 35.64 -3.56 -3.33
N TYR A 425 34.93 -2.45 -3.37
CA TYR A 425 33.58 -2.29 -3.85
C TYR A 425 33.60 -1.49 -5.14
N GLN A 426 32.86 -1.95 -6.13
CA GLN A 426 32.64 -1.28 -7.41
C GLN A 426 31.15 -1.01 -7.59
N PHE A 427 30.84 0.23 -7.96
CA PHE A 427 29.50 0.69 -8.34
C PHE A 427 29.34 0.69 -9.87
N ASP A 428 28.11 0.80 -10.35
CA ASP A 428 27.79 0.86 -11.78
C ASP A 428 28.27 2.18 -12.42
N LYS A 429 28.09 3.30 -11.71
CA LYS A 429 28.55 4.64 -12.10
C LYS A 429 29.29 5.36 -10.97
N VAL A 430 29.75 6.58 -11.25
CA VAL A 430 30.31 7.46 -10.21
C VAL A 430 29.13 8.02 -9.41
N TYR A 431 29.20 7.87 -8.08
CA TYR A 431 28.25 8.43 -7.13
C TYR A 431 28.90 9.51 -6.28
N LYS A 432 28.10 10.46 -5.83
CA LYS A 432 28.46 11.35 -4.71
C LYS A 432 28.15 10.61 -3.41
N LEU A 433 29.17 10.04 -2.78
CA LEU A 433 29.01 9.20 -1.59
C LEU A 433 28.69 10.05 -0.35
N ASP A 434 27.67 9.63 0.39
CA ASP A 434 27.22 10.26 1.62
C ASP A 434 27.84 9.55 2.84
N GLN A 435 27.49 8.28 3.02
CA GLN A 435 27.90 7.51 4.19
C GLN A 435 28.06 6.02 3.88
N LEU A 436 28.82 5.35 4.74
CA LEU A 436 28.99 3.90 4.76
C LEU A 436 28.53 3.37 6.12
N TRP A 437 27.52 2.50 6.10
CA TRP A 437 27.10 1.76 7.27
C TRP A 437 27.81 0.41 7.30
N VAL A 438 28.23 -0.02 8.48
CA VAL A 438 29.03 -1.24 8.64
C VAL A 438 28.41 -2.16 9.70
N TRP A 439 28.15 -3.38 9.28
CA TRP A 439 28.00 -4.55 10.12
C TRP A 439 29.33 -5.30 10.13
N ASN A 440 29.99 -5.28 11.27
CA ASN A 440 31.27 -5.96 11.46
C ASN A 440 31.08 -7.47 11.68
N ALA A 441 32.16 -8.26 11.65
CA ALA A 441 32.09 -9.71 11.80
C ALA A 441 31.34 -10.14 13.07
N ASN A 442 30.18 -10.79 12.91
CA ASN A 442 29.24 -11.00 14.02
C ASN A 442 29.15 -12.46 14.50
N GLN A 443 30.20 -13.26 14.30
CA GLN A 443 30.21 -14.64 14.79
C GLN A 443 30.07 -14.68 16.32
N ILE A 444 29.47 -15.73 16.90
CA ILE A 444 29.35 -15.90 18.36
C ILE A 444 30.72 -15.83 19.06
N VAL A 445 31.78 -16.26 18.37
CA VAL A 445 33.15 -16.23 18.88
C VAL A 445 33.82 -14.85 18.79
N GLU A 446 33.18 -13.84 18.19
CA GLU A 446 33.77 -12.51 17.95
C GLU A 446 34.24 -11.87 19.26
N ALA A 447 33.45 -11.99 20.34
CA ALA A 447 33.80 -11.46 21.65
C ALA A 447 35.18 -11.95 22.14
N PHE A 448 35.56 -13.18 21.81
CA PHE A 448 36.78 -13.84 22.29
C PHE A 448 37.91 -13.86 21.25
N VAL A 449 37.59 -14.03 19.97
CA VAL A 449 38.58 -14.19 18.89
C VAL A 449 38.86 -12.87 18.17
N GLY A 450 37.85 -12.00 17.99
CA GLY A 450 38.00 -10.67 17.41
C GLY A 450 38.46 -10.66 15.95
N PHE A 451 37.70 -11.28 15.04
CA PHE A 451 37.96 -11.26 13.61
C PHE A 451 37.54 -9.95 12.95
N GLY A 452 36.63 -9.20 13.58
CA GLY A 452 36.09 -7.98 13.01
C GLY A 452 37.17 -6.97 12.65
N ALA A 453 36.94 -6.27 11.54
CA ALA A 453 37.77 -5.15 11.12
C ALA A 453 37.83 -4.11 12.25
N LYS A 454 39.03 -3.63 12.59
CA LYS A 454 39.20 -2.59 13.60
C LYS A 454 39.73 -1.31 12.95
N ASP A 455 41.04 -1.26 12.68
CA ASP A 455 41.67 -0.08 12.09
C ASP A 455 41.63 -0.20 10.56
N VAL A 456 40.86 0.65 9.90
CA VAL A 456 40.61 0.59 8.45
C VAL A 456 41.13 1.85 7.76
N THR A 457 41.86 1.65 6.66
CA THR A 457 42.16 2.72 5.71
C THR A 457 41.13 2.65 4.59
N ILE A 458 40.43 3.75 4.35
CA ILE A 458 39.39 3.84 3.33
C ILE A 458 39.96 4.67 2.17
N GLU A 459 39.98 4.08 0.99
CA GLU A 459 40.40 4.75 -0.24
C GLU A 459 39.25 4.74 -1.24
N TYR A 460 39.16 5.76 -2.08
CA TYR A 460 38.14 5.87 -3.11
C TYR A 460 38.73 6.32 -4.45
N SER A 461 38.02 6.02 -5.54
CA SER A 461 38.46 6.32 -6.90
C SER A 461 37.29 6.42 -7.86
N THR A 462 37.42 7.25 -8.90
CA THR A 462 36.46 7.34 -10.01
C THR A 462 36.82 6.42 -11.17
N ASP A 463 38.10 6.03 -11.32
CA ASP A 463 38.63 5.26 -12.45
C ASP A 463 39.22 3.88 -12.07
N GLY A 464 39.40 3.62 -10.77
CA GLY A 464 40.01 2.41 -10.23
C GLY A 464 41.54 2.38 -10.30
N ALA A 465 42.18 3.45 -10.80
CA ALA A 465 43.62 3.57 -11.01
C ALA A 465 44.24 4.63 -10.09
N ALA A 466 43.64 5.83 -10.02
CA ALA A 466 44.03 6.89 -9.12
C ALA A 466 43.18 6.83 -7.84
N TRP A 467 43.83 6.63 -6.69
CA TRP A 467 43.16 6.44 -5.41
C TRP A 467 43.46 7.60 -4.47
N GLU A 468 42.42 8.10 -3.82
CA GLU A 468 42.50 9.09 -2.74
C GLU A 468 42.15 8.41 -1.42
N THR A 469 42.77 8.84 -0.33
CA THR A 469 42.47 8.32 1.02
C THR A 469 41.45 9.23 1.69
N LEU A 470 40.36 8.66 2.21
CA LEU A 470 39.40 9.37 3.03
C LEU A 470 40.06 9.74 4.37
N GLU A 471 40.04 11.03 4.71
CA GLU A 471 40.73 11.54 5.90
C GLU A 471 40.21 10.91 7.20
N GLY A 472 41.09 10.81 8.20
CA GLY A 472 40.78 10.34 9.54
C GLY A 472 41.10 8.85 9.79
N PRO A 473 41.34 8.46 11.05
CA PRO A 473 41.37 7.05 11.42
C PRO A 473 39.94 6.49 11.43
N HIS A 474 39.73 5.37 10.73
CA HIS A 474 38.43 4.69 10.74
C HIS A 474 38.54 3.45 11.63
N GLU A 475 38.11 3.56 12.90
CA GLU A 475 37.99 2.42 13.81
C GLU A 475 36.56 1.87 13.76
N PHE A 476 36.38 0.64 13.25
CA PHE A 476 35.06 0.01 13.19
C PHE A 476 34.74 -0.67 14.52
N ALA A 477 33.54 -0.41 15.04
CA ALA A 477 33.07 -0.97 16.30
C ALA A 477 33.02 -2.51 16.23
N LYS A 478 33.37 -3.15 17.34
CA LYS A 478 33.28 -4.61 17.46
C LYS A 478 31.80 -5.04 17.48
N ALA A 479 31.46 -6.09 16.73
CA ALA A 479 30.12 -6.66 16.75
C ALA A 479 29.85 -7.43 18.08
N PRO A 480 28.59 -7.54 18.52
CA PRO A 480 28.22 -8.19 19.78
C PRO A 480 28.26 -9.73 19.71
N GLY A 481 28.27 -10.33 18.51
CA GLY A 481 28.12 -11.78 18.34
C GLY A 481 26.69 -12.27 18.58
N SER A 482 25.69 -11.43 18.28
CA SER A 482 24.27 -11.66 18.57
C SER A 482 23.45 -11.65 17.29
N PRO A 483 22.40 -12.48 17.13
CA PRO A 483 21.55 -12.48 15.94
C PRO A 483 20.73 -11.18 15.77
N THR A 484 20.73 -10.29 16.76
CA THR A 484 20.04 -8.98 16.72
C THR A 484 20.96 -7.82 16.39
N TYR A 485 22.11 -8.09 15.74
CA TYR A 485 23.13 -7.08 15.50
C TYR A 485 22.78 -6.14 14.34
N THR A 486 22.59 -4.86 14.63
CA THR A 486 22.42 -3.80 13.62
C THR A 486 23.74 -3.07 13.35
N ALA A 487 23.84 -2.33 12.24
CA ALA A 487 24.99 -1.50 11.95
C ALA A 487 25.26 -0.57 13.15
N ASN A 488 26.51 -0.58 13.61
CA ASN A 488 26.93 0.22 14.76
C ASN A 488 28.14 1.11 14.45
N THR A 489 28.54 1.16 13.19
CA THR A 489 29.54 2.09 12.66
C THR A 489 28.98 2.75 11.42
N VAL A 490 29.03 4.08 11.41
CA VAL A 490 28.70 4.93 10.26
C VAL A 490 29.94 5.76 9.95
N VAL A 491 30.42 5.70 8.71
CA VAL A 491 31.52 6.52 8.21
C VAL A 491 30.94 7.56 7.27
N ASP A 492 31.23 8.82 7.53
CA ASP A 492 30.90 9.95 6.65
C ASP A 492 31.92 10.04 5.50
N PHE A 493 31.43 10.08 4.26
CA PHE A 493 32.24 10.24 3.06
C PHE A 493 32.40 11.71 2.64
N GLY A 494 31.71 12.64 3.28
CA GLY A 494 31.83 14.08 3.01
C GLY A 494 31.45 14.49 1.60
N GLY A 495 30.66 13.68 0.88
CA GLY A 495 30.25 13.97 -0.48
C GLY A 495 31.32 13.71 -1.56
N VAL A 496 32.33 12.87 -1.30
CA VAL A 496 33.33 12.55 -2.33
C VAL A 496 32.73 11.79 -3.51
N SER A 497 33.26 12.01 -4.71
CA SER A 497 32.82 11.31 -5.92
C SER A 497 33.62 10.03 -6.12
N ALA A 498 32.94 8.89 -6.19
CA ALA A 498 33.59 7.60 -6.34
C ALA A 498 32.76 6.59 -7.14
N LYS A 499 33.45 5.77 -7.93
CA LYS A 499 32.92 4.53 -8.51
C LYS A 499 33.48 3.29 -7.79
N PHE A 500 34.61 3.44 -7.12
CA PHE A 500 35.29 2.39 -6.39
C PHE A 500 35.61 2.85 -4.98
N VAL A 501 35.42 1.97 -4.01
CA VAL A 501 35.86 2.14 -2.62
C VAL A 501 36.65 0.91 -2.19
N LYS A 502 37.76 1.09 -1.51
CA LYS A 502 38.63 0.02 -1.03
C LYS A 502 38.88 0.21 0.46
N LEU A 503 38.53 -0.81 1.24
CA LEU A 503 38.78 -0.88 2.67
C LEU A 503 40.01 -1.76 2.90
N THR A 504 41.12 -1.17 3.34
CA THR A 504 42.31 -1.90 3.78
C THR A 504 42.26 -2.06 5.30
N ILE A 505 42.11 -3.30 5.78
CA ILE A 505 41.96 -3.60 7.20
C ILE A 505 43.35 -3.86 7.79
N ASN A 506 43.84 -2.90 8.57
CA ASN A 506 45.19 -2.92 9.14
C ASN A 506 45.26 -3.84 10.37
N ASN A 507 44.24 -3.79 11.23
CA ASN A 507 44.12 -4.54 12.47
C ASN A 507 42.70 -5.12 12.68
N ASN A 508 42.61 -6.18 13.48
CA ASN A 508 41.35 -6.74 13.98
C ASN A 508 41.27 -6.60 15.52
N TRP A 509 40.12 -6.96 16.09
CA TRP A 509 39.87 -6.81 17.53
C TRP A 509 40.59 -7.83 18.43
N GLY A 510 41.07 -8.95 17.87
CA GLY A 510 41.63 -10.06 18.62
C GLY A 510 43.14 -10.06 18.79
N GLY A 511 43.88 -9.58 17.78
CA GLY A 511 45.34 -9.58 17.75
C GLY A 511 46.02 -10.97 17.67
N ILE A 512 45.26 -12.06 17.81
CA ILE A 512 45.76 -13.46 17.75
C ILE A 512 45.48 -14.08 16.38
N ALA A 513 44.28 -13.87 15.82
CA ALA A 513 43.94 -14.31 14.49
C ALA A 513 44.59 -13.38 13.45
N GLN A 514 45.18 -13.94 12.39
CA GLN A 514 45.70 -13.14 11.27
C GLN A 514 44.59 -12.70 10.32
N GLN A 515 43.49 -13.44 10.27
CA GLN A 515 42.37 -13.19 9.38
C GLN A 515 41.54 -11.99 9.86
N VAL A 516 40.82 -11.38 8.91
CA VAL A 516 39.81 -10.38 9.16
C VAL A 516 38.49 -10.82 8.54
N SER A 517 37.38 -10.33 9.08
CA SER A 517 36.05 -10.63 8.56
C SER A 517 35.17 -9.39 8.62
N LEU A 518 34.16 -9.37 7.75
CA LEU A 518 33.15 -8.32 7.67
C LEU A 518 31.82 -8.96 7.31
N SER A 519 30.74 -8.52 7.94
CA SER A 519 29.40 -9.08 7.76
C SER A 519 28.73 -8.44 6.55
N GLU A 520 28.40 -7.15 6.63
CA GLU A 520 27.70 -6.39 5.60
C GLU A 520 28.18 -4.94 5.64
N VAL A 521 28.16 -4.26 4.51
CA VAL A 521 28.30 -2.82 4.39
C VAL A 521 27.25 -2.26 3.45
N ARG A 522 26.82 -1.04 3.71
CA ARG A 522 25.86 -0.32 2.86
C ARG A 522 26.40 1.06 2.55
N PHE A 523 26.64 1.33 1.27
CA PHE A 523 27.02 2.65 0.79
C PHE A 523 25.78 3.46 0.46
N PHE A 524 25.77 4.72 0.86
CA PHE A 524 24.70 5.66 0.54
C PHE A 524 25.24 6.76 -0.36
N TYR A 525 24.39 7.28 -1.23
CA TYR A 525 24.72 8.39 -2.12
C TYR A 525 23.71 9.52 -2.03
N VAL A 526 24.20 10.75 -2.22
CA VAL A 526 23.35 11.93 -2.39
C VAL A 526 22.89 11.98 -3.86
N PRO A 527 21.58 11.94 -4.15
CA PRO A 527 21.09 12.09 -5.51
C PRO A 527 21.22 13.55 -5.94
N VAL A 528 22.26 13.84 -6.71
CA VAL A 528 22.57 15.19 -7.22
C VAL A 528 22.05 15.43 -8.65
N GLN A 529 21.57 14.39 -9.32
CA GLN A 529 20.98 14.46 -10.66
C GLN A 529 19.44 14.45 -10.56
N ALA A 530 18.78 15.03 -11.57
CA ALA A 530 17.35 14.91 -11.74
C ALA A 530 16.97 13.44 -11.95
N ARG A 531 15.87 13.00 -11.33
CA ARG A 531 15.38 11.60 -11.40
C ARG A 531 13.87 11.53 -11.45
N GLU A 532 13.33 10.34 -11.70
CA GLU A 532 11.88 10.06 -11.70
C GLU A 532 11.05 11.06 -12.53
N PRO A 533 11.30 11.12 -13.86
CA PRO A 533 10.59 12.03 -14.74
C PRO A 533 9.10 11.72 -14.84
N GLN A 534 8.29 12.76 -14.96
CA GLN A 534 6.92 12.75 -15.45
C GLN A 534 6.85 13.67 -16.68
N PRO A 535 6.25 13.25 -17.80
CA PRO A 535 5.83 11.89 -18.11
C PRO A 535 6.97 10.88 -17.93
N ALA A 536 6.62 9.64 -17.57
CA ALA A 536 7.59 8.57 -17.40
C ALA A 536 8.46 8.41 -18.65
N ASN A 537 9.71 7.99 -18.47
CA ASN A 537 10.61 7.79 -19.59
C ASN A 537 10.02 6.76 -20.59
N ALA A 538 10.05 7.13 -21.86
CA ALA A 538 9.42 6.44 -22.98
C ALA A 538 7.88 6.37 -22.95
N ALA A 539 7.20 7.24 -22.17
CA ALA A 539 5.75 7.33 -22.18
C ALA A 539 5.18 7.63 -23.58
N THR A 540 3.97 7.15 -23.85
CA THR A 540 3.21 7.37 -25.07
C THR A 540 1.93 8.13 -24.74
N ASP A 541 1.28 8.68 -25.77
CA ASP A 541 -0.01 9.37 -25.65
C ASP A 541 0.00 10.56 -24.66
N VAL A 542 1.15 11.22 -24.55
CA VAL A 542 1.32 12.39 -23.68
C VAL A 542 0.57 13.59 -24.25
N ALA A 543 -0.31 14.19 -23.45
CA ALA A 543 -1.04 15.42 -23.78
C ALA A 543 -0.12 16.52 -24.32
N LEU A 544 -0.54 17.25 -25.36
CA LEU A 544 0.24 18.38 -25.90
C LEU A 544 0.38 19.55 -24.91
N THR A 545 -0.44 19.56 -23.86
CA THR A 545 -0.41 20.51 -22.75
C THR A 545 0.31 19.97 -21.51
N ALA A 546 0.88 18.76 -21.59
CA ALA A 546 1.56 18.15 -20.45
C ALA A 546 2.76 18.99 -20.02
N SER A 547 2.90 19.16 -18.72
CA SER A 547 4.11 19.68 -18.09
C SER A 547 5.01 18.51 -17.74
N MET A 548 6.32 18.70 -17.94
CA MET A 548 7.30 17.76 -17.45
C MET A 548 7.68 18.12 -16.02
N THR A 549 7.65 17.15 -15.11
CA THR A 549 8.12 17.30 -13.73
C THR A 549 9.14 16.21 -13.41
N TRP A 550 9.97 16.43 -12.39
CA TRP A 550 11.00 15.48 -11.97
C TRP A 550 11.21 15.58 -10.46
N ARG A 551 11.98 14.65 -9.89
CA ARG A 551 12.56 14.79 -8.56
C ARG A 551 13.91 15.52 -8.67
N PRO A 552 14.08 16.67 -7.99
CA PRO A 552 15.28 17.47 -8.10
C PRO A 552 16.47 16.79 -7.40
N GLY A 553 17.68 17.16 -7.84
CA GLY A 553 18.90 16.86 -7.12
C GLY A 553 18.95 17.59 -5.77
N ARG A 554 19.50 16.96 -4.72
CA ARG A 554 19.50 17.52 -3.34
C ARG A 554 20.20 18.87 -3.20
N GLU A 555 21.15 19.15 -4.09
CA GLU A 555 21.96 20.37 -4.07
C GLU A 555 21.55 21.37 -5.15
N ALA A 556 20.45 21.09 -5.85
CA ALA A 556 19.95 21.95 -6.90
C ALA A 556 19.32 23.22 -6.33
N THR A 557 19.70 24.35 -6.92
CA THR A 557 19.10 25.67 -6.71
C THR A 557 18.30 26.13 -7.92
N SER A 558 18.59 25.56 -9.10
CA SER A 558 17.86 25.75 -10.34
C SER A 558 18.10 24.58 -11.28
N HIS A 559 17.30 24.49 -12.33
CA HIS A 559 17.29 23.38 -13.27
C HIS A 559 17.47 23.92 -14.69
N LYS A 560 18.42 23.36 -15.43
CA LYS A 560 18.61 23.67 -16.84
C LYS A 560 18.01 22.55 -17.69
N VAL A 561 16.86 22.85 -18.30
CA VAL A 561 16.05 21.90 -19.05
C VAL A 561 16.34 22.03 -20.54
N PHE A 562 16.79 20.93 -21.15
CA PHE A 562 16.92 20.78 -22.60
C PHE A 562 15.71 20.01 -23.12
N PHE A 563 15.09 20.50 -24.19
CA PHE A 563 13.90 19.88 -24.79
C PHE A 563 13.94 19.99 -26.31
N GLY A 564 13.67 18.90 -27.02
CA GLY A 564 13.60 18.91 -28.48
C GLY A 564 13.34 17.54 -29.10
N THR A 565 13.32 17.48 -30.42
CA THR A 565 13.13 16.23 -31.19
C THR A 565 14.44 15.54 -31.58
N ASP A 566 15.56 16.25 -31.46
CA ASP A 566 16.91 15.73 -31.70
C ASP A 566 17.51 15.21 -30.39
N GLY A 567 17.45 13.90 -30.19
CA GLY A 567 17.96 13.25 -28.99
C GLY A 567 19.47 13.40 -28.81
N ASP A 568 20.25 13.47 -29.89
CA ASP A 568 21.70 13.64 -29.83
C ASP A 568 22.05 15.08 -29.40
N ALA A 569 21.32 16.07 -29.90
CA ALA A 569 21.49 17.46 -29.48
C ALA A 569 21.15 17.67 -27.99
N VAL A 570 20.08 17.02 -27.50
CA VAL A 570 19.71 17.01 -26.08
C VAL A 570 20.77 16.30 -25.24
N ALA A 571 21.24 15.12 -25.69
CA ALA A 571 22.29 14.36 -25.01
C ALA A 571 23.64 15.08 -24.97
N ALA A 572 23.95 15.91 -25.96
CA ALA A 572 25.17 16.72 -26.00
C ALA A 572 25.02 18.08 -25.28
N GLY A 573 23.83 18.42 -24.76
CA GLY A 573 23.56 19.74 -24.17
C GLY A 573 23.67 20.90 -25.16
N THR A 574 23.46 20.64 -26.46
CA THR A 574 23.54 21.64 -27.55
C THR A 574 22.17 22.13 -28.00
N ALA A 575 21.09 21.43 -27.61
CA ALA A 575 19.73 21.90 -27.78
C ALA A 575 19.47 23.22 -27.01
N ALA A 576 18.44 23.96 -27.41
CA ALA A 576 18.00 25.13 -26.66
C ALA A 576 17.61 24.72 -25.23
N ALA A 577 18.06 25.49 -24.25
CA ALA A 577 17.84 25.22 -22.84
C ALA A 577 17.06 26.34 -22.17
N SER A 578 16.18 25.96 -21.25
CA SER A 578 15.50 26.88 -20.34
C SER A 578 16.00 26.67 -18.92
N THR A 579 16.22 27.76 -18.18
CA THR A 579 16.51 27.68 -16.75
C THR A 579 15.26 27.98 -15.95
N VAL A 580 14.88 27.06 -15.08
CA VAL A 580 13.70 27.17 -14.20
C VAL A 580 14.12 26.95 -12.75
N THR A 581 13.39 27.57 -11.82
CA THR A 581 13.61 27.38 -10.37
C THR A 581 12.66 26.35 -9.77
N ALA A 582 11.54 26.07 -10.44
CA ALA A 582 10.62 25.02 -10.04
C ALA A 582 10.97 23.72 -10.76
N ARG A 583 10.66 22.57 -10.15
CA ARG A 583 10.85 21.22 -10.73
C ARG A 583 9.85 20.86 -11.84
N THR A 584 9.39 21.86 -12.58
CA THR A 584 8.39 21.73 -13.64
C THR A 584 8.79 22.55 -14.87
N TYR A 585 8.50 22.03 -16.05
CA TYR A 585 8.70 22.69 -17.32
C TYR A 585 7.58 22.37 -18.29
N THR A 586 6.90 23.40 -18.80
CA THR A 586 5.86 23.25 -19.84
C THR A 586 6.41 23.77 -21.16
N PRO A 587 6.54 22.92 -22.20
CA PRO A 587 6.88 23.37 -23.54
C PRO A 587 5.85 24.36 -24.08
N ALA A 588 6.30 25.36 -24.86
CA ALA A 588 5.39 26.33 -25.47
C ALA A 588 4.39 25.69 -26.45
N SER A 589 4.81 24.61 -27.13
CA SER A 589 3.98 23.84 -28.04
C SER A 589 4.59 22.47 -28.27
N MET A 590 3.74 21.48 -28.50
CA MET A 590 4.12 20.15 -28.98
C MET A 590 3.32 19.81 -30.24
N THR A 591 3.82 18.85 -31.01
CA THR A 591 3.18 18.35 -32.24
C THR A 591 2.69 16.92 -32.01
N PHE A 592 1.49 16.62 -32.52
CA PHE A 592 0.91 15.28 -32.47
C PHE A 592 1.85 14.20 -33.05
N GLY A 593 1.83 13.01 -32.48
CA GLY A 593 2.59 11.82 -32.92
C GLY A 593 4.11 12.00 -32.89
N THR A 594 4.61 13.08 -32.29
CA THR A 594 6.04 13.41 -32.30
C THR A 594 6.71 12.89 -31.03
N LYS A 595 7.88 12.27 -31.22
CA LYS A 595 8.75 11.87 -30.11
C LYS A 595 9.64 13.03 -29.70
N TYR A 596 9.64 13.34 -28.40
CA TYR A 596 10.49 14.35 -27.79
C TYR A 596 11.50 13.71 -26.85
N PHE A 597 12.65 14.37 -26.74
CA PHE A 597 13.73 14.07 -25.82
C PHE A 597 13.94 15.26 -24.91
N TRP A 598 14.25 14.98 -23.65
CA TRP A 598 14.54 16.01 -22.68
C TRP A 598 15.53 15.54 -21.64
N ARG A 599 16.24 16.49 -21.05
CA ARG A 599 17.25 16.28 -20.03
C ARG A 599 17.21 17.46 -19.08
N VAL A 600 17.41 17.19 -17.79
CA VAL A 600 17.51 18.23 -16.77
C VAL A 600 18.87 18.17 -16.12
N ASP A 601 19.66 19.22 -16.33
CA ASP A 601 20.92 19.39 -15.62
C ASP A 601 20.66 20.20 -14.34
N GLU A 602 21.04 19.63 -13.21
CA GLU A 602 20.84 20.21 -11.88
C GLU A 602 21.96 21.20 -11.55
N VAL A 603 21.60 22.44 -11.22
CA VAL A 603 22.56 23.52 -10.99
C VAL A 603 22.57 23.90 -9.51
N GLY A 604 23.71 23.70 -8.86
CA GLY A 604 23.94 24.04 -7.45
C GLY A 604 25.23 24.82 -7.22
N ASP A 605 25.52 25.14 -5.96
CA ASP A 605 26.72 25.90 -5.57
C ASP A 605 28.03 25.16 -5.93
N ALA A 606 28.01 23.82 -5.90
CA ALA A 606 29.16 22.98 -6.24
C ALA A 606 29.38 22.84 -7.76
N GLY A 607 28.44 23.30 -8.59
CA GLY A 607 28.49 23.20 -10.05
C GLY A 607 27.22 22.62 -10.65
N THR A 608 27.35 22.11 -11.88
CA THR A 608 26.24 21.52 -12.63
C THR A 608 26.40 20.01 -12.72
N TYR A 609 25.35 19.28 -12.36
CA TYR A 609 25.25 17.84 -12.51
C TYR A 609 24.38 17.52 -13.73
N GLU A 610 25.01 16.95 -14.76
CA GLU A 610 24.33 16.55 -15.99
C GLU A 610 23.32 15.43 -15.70
N GLY A 611 22.09 15.55 -16.23
CA GLY A 611 21.04 14.56 -16.04
C GLY A 611 21.04 13.42 -17.08
N ASP A 612 20.21 12.41 -16.85
CA ASP A 612 19.93 11.38 -17.87
C ASP A 612 18.97 11.91 -18.94
N VAL A 613 19.08 11.39 -20.16
CA VAL A 613 18.17 11.75 -21.26
C VAL A 613 16.91 10.90 -21.20
N TRP A 614 15.76 11.55 -21.11
CA TRP A 614 14.44 10.92 -21.14
C TRP A 614 13.72 11.23 -22.45
N SER A 615 12.69 10.44 -22.76
CA SER A 615 11.86 10.67 -23.94
C SER A 615 10.39 10.41 -23.67
N PHE A 616 9.52 10.95 -24.50
CA PHE A 616 8.11 10.56 -24.58
C PHE A 616 7.57 10.80 -26.00
N THR A 617 6.42 10.22 -26.31
CA THR A 617 5.69 10.43 -27.57
C THR A 617 4.38 11.13 -27.28
N ALA A 618 4.16 12.29 -27.91
CA ALA A 618 2.89 13.00 -27.79
C ALA A 618 1.75 12.19 -28.44
N LEU A 619 0.51 12.37 -27.97
CA LEU A 619 -0.67 11.75 -28.57
C LEU A 619 -0.69 11.94 -30.10
N GLU A 620 -1.16 10.93 -30.82
CA GLU A 620 -1.18 10.92 -32.28
C GLU A 620 -2.35 11.73 -32.86
N PHE A 621 -3.46 11.79 -32.14
CA PHE A 621 -4.64 12.58 -32.48
C PHE A 621 -5.43 12.89 -31.21
N ALA A 622 -6.20 13.98 -31.22
CA ALA A 622 -7.21 14.27 -30.22
C ALA A 622 -8.57 14.35 -30.92
N PRO A 623 -9.63 13.75 -30.37
CA PRO A 623 -10.99 14.07 -30.78
C PRO A 623 -11.24 15.55 -30.46
N ILE A 624 -11.55 16.36 -31.47
CA ILE A 624 -11.85 17.79 -31.27
C ILE A 624 -13.32 17.98 -30.90
N GLU A 625 -14.20 17.12 -31.40
CA GLU A 625 -15.66 17.16 -31.19
C GLU A 625 -16.24 15.77 -31.51
N ASP A 626 -17.34 15.39 -30.86
CA ASP A 626 -18.14 14.22 -31.25
C ASP A 626 -19.23 14.64 -32.25
N PHE A 627 -18.88 14.61 -33.54
CA PHE A 627 -19.82 14.96 -34.61
C PHE A 627 -21.07 14.06 -34.64
N GLU A 628 -21.03 12.87 -34.03
CA GLU A 628 -22.17 11.94 -33.96
C GLU A 628 -23.13 12.28 -32.80
N GLY A 629 -22.73 13.19 -31.89
CA GLY A 629 -23.58 13.66 -30.79
C GLY A 629 -24.62 14.71 -31.23
N TYR A 630 -24.48 15.29 -32.41
CA TYR A 630 -25.48 16.18 -32.98
C TYR A 630 -26.69 15.38 -33.49
N THR A 631 -27.89 15.91 -33.26
CA THR A 631 -29.16 15.32 -33.72
C THR A 631 -29.89 16.28 -34.64
N ASP A 632 -31.02 15.85 -35.22
CA ASP A 632 -31.88 16.72 -36.02
C ASP A 632 -32.82 17.59 -35.15
N ASP A 633 -32.74 17.48 -33.82
CA ASP A 633 -33.57 18.25 -32.90
C ASP A 633 -33.03 19.68 -32.76
N GLU A 634 -33.95 20.65 -32.67
CA GLU A 634 -33.63 22.07 -32.49
C GLU A 634 -32.81 22.29 -31.21
N GLY A 635 -31.69 23.00 -31.32
CA GLY A 635 -30.72 23.20 -30.23
C GLY A 635 -29.61 22.15 -30.20
N SER A 636 -29.66 21.12 -31.06
CA SER A 636 -28.68 20.02 -31.07
C SER A 636 -28.14 19.72 -32.47
N ARG A 637 -28.41 20.57 -33.46
CA ARG A 637 -28.01 20.34 -34.86
C ARG A 637 -26.62 20.84 -35.14
N LEU A 638 -25.87 20.09 -35.95
CA LEU A 638 -24.49 20.42 -36.30
C LEU A 638 -24.33 21.85 -36.84
N TYR A 639 -25.22 22.30 -37.74
CA TYR A 639 -25.13 23.63 -38.36
C TYR A 639 -25.47 24.81 -37.43
N GLU A 640 -26.04 24.54 -36.26
CA GLU A 640 -26.30 25.57 -35.25
C GLU A 640 -25.01 25.92 -34.47
N TYR A 641 -24.04 25.01 -34.45
CA TYR A 641 -22.75 25.16 -33.74
C TYR A 641 -21.55 25.27 -34.69
N TRP A 642 -21.59 24.60 -35.84
CA TRP A 642 -20.54 24.62 -36.85
C TRP A 642 -21.00 25.39 -38.09
N LEU A 643 -20.41 26.58 -38.27
CA LEU A 643 -20.64 27.41 -39.45
C LEU A 643 -19.78 26.88 -40.61
N ASP A 644 -20.42 26.47 -41.70
CA ASP A 644 -19.75 25.95 -42.90
C ASP A 644 -18.94 27.01 -43.69
N GLY A 645 -19.09 28.29 -43.32
CA GLY A 645 -18.47 29.43 -43.99
C GLY A 645 -18.94 29.67 -45.43
N ILE A 646 -19.89 28.89 -45.94
CA ILE A 646 -20.53 29.05 -47.27
C ILE A 646 -21.72 30.02 -47.15
N ALA A 647 -22.47 29.95 -46.05
CA ALA A 647 -23.63 30.81 -45.83
C ALA A 647 -23.28 32.24 -45.38
N ASP A 648 -22.09 32.44 -44.79
CA ASP A 648 -21.63 33.76 -44.30
C ASP A 648 -20.23 34.10 -44.84
N ALA A 649 -20.21 35.04 -45.78
CA ALA A 649 -18.99 35.50 -46.45
C ALA A 649 -17.97 36.18 -45.50
N ALA A 650 -18.37 36.53 -44.27
CA ALA A 650 -17.47 37.13 -43.28
C ALA A 650 -16.44 36.13 -42.71
N PHE A 651 -16.73 34.82 -42.74
CA PHE A 651 -15.91 33.79 -42.09
C PHE A 651 -15.07 32.93 -43.05
N GLY A 652 -15.19 33.14 -44.37
CA GLY A 652 -14.32 32.55 -45.39
C GLY A 652 -14.36 31.01 -45.44
N GLY A 653 -15.34 30.44 -46.14
CA GLY A 653 -15.48 28.99 -46.28
C GLY A 653 -14.29 28.29 -46.94
N SER A 654 -13.80 27.21 -46.32
CA SER A 654 -12.89 26.25 -46.94
C SER A 654 -13.70 25.30 -47.84
N THR A 655 -13.31 25.19 -49.11
CA THR A 655 -13.88 24.20 -50.04
C THR A 655 -13.02 22.94 -50.00
N VAL A 656 -13.58 21.86 -49.45
CA VAL A 656 -13.00 20.51 -49.59
C VAL A 656 -13.49 19.97 -50.92
N GLY A 657 -12.57 19.80 -51.87
CA GLY A 657 -12.82 19.22 -53.20
C GLY A 657 -12.25 17.80 -53.31
#